data_AF-A0A3N0XKW7-F1
#
_entry.id   AF-A0A3N0XKW7-F1
#
_cell.length_a   1.000
_cell.length_b   1.000
_cell.length_c   1.000
_cell.angle_alpha   90.00
_cell.angle_beta   90.00
_cell.angle_gamma   90.00
#
_symmetry.space_group_name_H-M   'P 1'
#
loop_
_entity.id
_entity.type
_entity.pdbx_description
1 polymer ?
#
loop_
_entity_poly.entity_id
_entity_poly.type
_entity_poly.pdbx_seq_one_letter_code
_entity_poly.pdbx_strand_id
1 'polypeptide(L)'
;MIHGFFKVEVGLSSALNRKDSQNILISCTFLSVRDISRHIEELDEDLAITYSQTATVLPHARYDCTLAFCRAEQDISGPLQDNTKHCDQCFCYICDKLASTCEFWAIPGICHCNAHKHSVYWKALRDKSLMGYLHELNFTFDPLDMDADLRRAEASLHKFSGSLAMKYATFALGFENSSRQKNCRCTCHHNNNNTIQSQAIGCKGCHKHHFKILEYDYTVVSQHIKMFLNEAKKENPKASVVMLLGAIKLFVAHTVPGNILAANTVFETVSMLLWRFMTKVWTLLVDFDFSSTFIKQLDFFFQRLPLPSACTLPKSLSVLPWDDPLLSSVMKGQNITGERQVKGRKLQVLYEPLSVIQARVCKLQKQNKYRELARYLKVVRSTNNPTLQRMRDLVPLYLCKVGDYSGAVHTMLSPMVGVSCPASRFTPPQFRAYLRIFTSGQAPDIAQEECDPGNGHLIIPDPLLSTKWTPIEGSNSFKKMEVLKFALRVLDCNGAVFADVETWVYLLGTVSSSFITPDGLVLGAFYPEPDVTFQEVTRDAANVILKELTLTSRIQIPKTFENDYPDQARLLLATQALVLRIFHSQLSPILNVIISFRFNHWALRWFFNSLLGRPDVLHYILCCLLQELSHEQYQLVQGKWSETEHSLVASFLCLYFVESSVILDSYTYPINSLLATWNELYCPWQLSLRLQLESNVARLTQEKRRMLQQMQRQVK
;
A
#
# COMPACT_ATOMS: atom_id res chain seq x y z
N MET A 1 -23.88 10.25 33.87
CA MET A 1 -23.42 10.81 35.16
C MET A 1 -24.00 9.91 36.25
N ILE A 2 -23.12 9.16 36.94
CA ILE A 2 -23.32 8.35 38.16
C ILE A 2 -24.49 7.34 38.15
N HIS A 3 -24.22 6.09 37.74
CA HIS A 3 -24.99 4.92 38.15
C HIS A 3 -24.34 4.32 39.41
N GLY A 4 -25.02 4.44 40.56
CA GLY A 4 -24.64 3.75 41.78
C GLY A 4 -25.23 2.33 41.79
N PHE A 5 -24.36 1.33 41.84
CA PHE A 5 -24.71 -0.07 42.09
C PHE A 5 -24.91 -0.28 43.60
N PHE A 6 -26.05 -0.83 44.01
CA PHE A 6 -26.18 -1.50 45.29
C PHE A 6 -26.21 -3.02 45.06
N LYS A 7 -25.21 -3.68 45.64
CA LYS A 7 -25.02 -5.13 45.69
C LYS A 7 -25.77 -5.64 46.92
N VAL A 8 -26.71 -6.56 46.75
CA VAL A 8 -27.27 -7.35 47.85
C VAL A 8 -26.81 -8.79 47.63
N GLU A 9 -25.88 -9.25 48.48
CA GLU A 9 -25.47 -10.65 48.54
C GLU A 9 -26.51 -11.44 49.34
N VAL A 10 -27.12 -12.43 48.69
CA VAL A 10 -27.79 -13.53 49.37
C VAL A 10 -27.11 -14.80 48.88
N GLY A 11 -26.29 -15.41 49.75
CA GLY A 11 -25.70 -16.71 49.50
C GLY A 11 -26.70 -17.82 49.82
N LEU A 12 -26.83 -18.80 48.92
CA LEU A 12 -27.14 -20.18 49.29
C LEU A 12 -26.81 -21.13 48.13
N SER A 13 -26.26 -22.27 48.55
CA SER A 13 -25.66 -23.35 47.80
C SER A 13 -26.67 -24.23 47.07
N SER A 14 -26.24 -24.75 45.90
CA SER A 14 -26.58 -26.05 45.29
C SER A 14 -28.06 -26.48 45.14
N ALA A 15 -28.51 -26.57 43.88
CA ALA A 15 -29.10 -27.77 43.23
C ALA A 15 -30.29 -27.47 42.27
N LEU A 16 -30.07 -27.76 40.99
CA LEU A 16 -30.98 -28.34 39.98
C LEU A 16 -32.40 -27.77 39.73
N ASN A 17 -32.60 -27.34 38.46
CA ASN A 17 -33.76 -27.53 37.59
C ASN A 17 -35.18 -27.23 38.11
N ARG A 18 -35.81 -26.15 37.59
CA ARG A 18 -37.03 -26.19 36.72
C ARG A 18 -37.57 -24.77 36.47
N LYS A 19 -38.24 -24.62 35.32
CA LYS A 19 -39.11 -23.50 34.96
C LYS A 19 -40.17 -23.29 36.05
N ASP A 20 -40.44 -22.03 36.39
CA ASP A 20 -41.77 -21.41 36.40
C ASP A 20 -41.68 -20.05 37.12
N SER A 21 -41.72 -18.97 36.34
CA SER A 21 -41.93 -17.63 36.89
C SER A 21 -43.40 -17.54 37.31
N GLN A 22 -43.68 -17.71 38.60
CA GLN A 22 -45.00 -17.43 39.17
C GLN A 22 -45.27 -15.92 39.06
N ASN A 23 -46.09 -15.52 38.08
CA ASN A 23 -46.69 -14.20 38.04
C ASN A 23 -47.85 -14.18 39.06
N ILE A 24 -47.69 -13.44 40.14
CA ILE A 24 -48.80 -13.12 41.05
C ILE A 24 -49.68 -12.10 40.36
N LEU A 25 -50.92 -12.47 40.05
CA LEU A 25 -51.91 -11.61 39.41
C LEU A 25 -52.79 -10.99 40.49
N ILE A 26 -52.59 -9.70 40.80
CA ILE A 26 -53.50 -8.95 41.66
C ILE A 26 -54.57 -8.31 40.76
N SER A 27 -55.77 -8.90 40.77
CA SER A 27 -56.94 -8.36 40.08
C SER A 27 -57.61 -7.31 40.96
N CYS A 28 -57.45 -6.03 40.63
CA CYS A 28 -58.28 -4.96 41.18
C CYS A 28 -59.39 -4.62 40.17
N THR A 29 -60.60 -5.13 40.41
CA THR A 29 -61.81 -4.69 39.72
C THR A 29 -62.24 -3.32 40.26
N PHE A 30 -62.25 -2.30 39.40
CA PHE A 30 -62.83 -1.00 39.73
C PHE A 30 -64.37 -1.09 39.72
N LEU A 31 -64.98 -1.11 40.90
CA LEU A 31 -66.41 -0.85 41.04
C LEU A 31 -66.63 0.68 41.14
N SER A 32 -67.59 1.18 40.35
CA SER A 32 -67.96 2.59 40.31
C SER A 32 -68.49 3.06 41.67
N VAL A 33 -68.15 4.29 42.03
CA VAL A 33 -68.60 4.98 43.25
C VAL A 33 -70.13 5.15 43.22
N ARG A 34 -70.84 4.19 43.78
CA ARG A 34 -72.16 4.27 44.45
C ARG A 34 -72.55 2.83 44.82
N ASP A 35 -72.89 2.64 46.08
CA ASP A 35 -73.26 1.38 46.75
C ASP A 35 -72.11 0.46 47.18
N ILE A 36 -71.47 0.77 48.33
CA ILE A 36 -71.08 -0.28 49.30
C ILE A 36 -71.28 0.28 50.71
N SER A 37 -72.45 -0.02 51.29
CA SER A 37 -72.61 -0.08 52.74
C SER A 37 -72.15 -1.46 53.21
N ARG A 38 -71.17 -1.46 54.11
CA ARG A 38 -70.74 -2.54 55.03
C ARG A 38 -70.88 -3.99 54.52
N HIS A 39 -69.79 -4.52 53.99
CA HIS A 39 -69.38 -5.90 54.27
C HIS A 39 -67.89 -5.90 54.57
N ILE A 40 -67.56 -6.02 55.86
CA ILE A 40 -66.21 -6.30 56.36
C ILE A 40 -66.15 -7.84 56.40
N GLU A 41 -65.42 -8.46 55.47
CA GLU A 41 -64.90 -9.81 55.68
C GLU A 41 -63.63 -9.68 56.53
N GLU A 42 -63.61 -10.42 57.64
CA GLU A 42 -62.48 -10.53 58.56
C GLU A 42 -61.26 -11.08 57.81
N LEU A 43 -60.26 -10.23 57.62
CA LEU A 43 -58.89 -10.58 57.28
C LEU A 43 -58.06 -10.48 58.57
N ASP A 44 -57.23 -11.49 58.82
CA ASP A 44 -56.34 -11.66 59.98
C ASP A 44 -55.81 -10.35 60.60
N GLU A 45 -55.84 -10.27 61.93
CA GLU A 45 -55.50 -9.12 62.79
C GLU A 45 -54.06 -8.57 62.68
N ASP A 46 -53.22 -9.04 61.74
CA ASP A 46 -51.80 -8.64 61.64
C ASP A 46 -51.42 -7.86 60.37
N LEU A 47 -52.38 -7.44 59.52
CA LEU A 47 -52.06 -6.66 58.30
C LEU A 47 -52.82 -5.32 58.21
N ALA A 48 -52.23 -4.26 58.78
CA ALA A 48 -52.69 -2.89 58.57
C ALA A 48 -52.03 -2.29 57.31
N ILE A 49 -52.82 -1.88 56.31
CA ILE A 49 -52.34 -1.04 55.20
C ILE A 49 -52.10 0.36 55.75
N THR A 50 -50.87 0.65 56.15
CA THR A 50 -50.47 1.93 56.77
C THR A 50 -50.15 3.04 55.76
N TYR A 51 -49.93 2.67 54.49
CA TYR A 51 -49.61 3.61 53.42
C TYR A 51 -50.00 3.02 52.06
N SER A 52 -50.70 3.80 51.24
CA SER A 52 -50.98 3.46 49.83
C SER A 52 -50.30 4.51 48.96
N GLN A 53 -49.40 4.08 48.08
CA GLN A 53 -48.80 4.93 47.06
C GLN A 53 -49.25 4.45 45.69
N THR A 54 -49.68 5.38 44.85
CA THR A 54 -49.90 5.09 43.43
C THR A 54 -48.57 4.70 42.79
N ALA A 55 -48.55 3.55 42.13
CA ALA A 55 -47.35 3.08 41.43
C ALA A 55 -46.89 4.14 40.42
N THR A 56 -45.58 4.38 40.34
CA THR A 56 -45.01 5.29 39.35
C THR A 56 -45.27 4.73 37.96
N VAL A 57 -46.10 5.41 37.18
CA VAL A 57 -46.37 5.03 35.79
C VAL A 57 -45.11 5.27 34.98
N LEU A 58 -44.47 4.20 34.51
CA LEU A 58 -43.29 4.29 33.66
C LEU A 58 -43.69 4.71 32.24
N PRO A 59 -42.77 5.31 31.44
CA PRO A 59 -43.01 5.61 30.04
C PRO A 59 -43.46 4.36 29.26
N HIS A 60 -44.60 4.46 28.57
CA HIS A 60 -45.22 3.34 27.85
C HIS A 60 -45.86 3.80 26.55
N ALA A 61 -46.00 2.89 25.59
CA ALA A 61 -46.66 3.21 24.34
C ALA A 61 -48.16 3.42 24.60
N ARG A 62 -48.80 4.30 23.84
CA ARG A 62 -50.23 4.60 24.02
C ARG A 62 -51.15 3.37 24.04
N TYR A 63 -50.85 2.35 23.24
CA TYR A 63 -51.65 1.12 23.18
C TYR A 63 -51.46 0.19 24.41
N ASP A 64 -50.46 0.47 25.26
CA ASP A 64 -50.21 -0.21 26.53
C ASP A 64 -50.70 0.65 27.73
N CYS A 65 -51.33 1.81 27.48
CA CYS A 65 -51.87 2.69 28.52
C CYS A 65 -53.17 2.13 29.13
N THR A 66 -53.47 2.53 30.37
CA THR A 66 -54.75 2.19 31.04
C THR A 66 -55.96 2.87 30.41
N LEU A 67 -55.76 3.93 29.62
CA LEU A 67 -56.82 4.57 28.85
C LEU A 67 -57.26 3.67 27.68
N ALA A 68 -58.57 3.55 27.45
CA ALA A 68 -59.15 2.71 26.40
C ALA A 68 -58.49 2.94 25.03
N PHE A 69 -58.15 1.87 24.31
CA PHE A 69 -57.44 1.92 23.03
C PHE A 69 -58.13 1.04 21.99
N CYS A 70 -58.43 1.60 20.82
CA CYS A 70 -59.02 0.89 19.69
C CYS A 70 -57.93 0.51 18.68
N ARG A 71 -57.79 -0.80 18.39
CA ARG A 71 -56.79 -1.32 17.43
C ARG A 71 -57.34 -1.32 16.01
N ALA A 72 -56.53 -0.84 15.06
CA ALA A 72 -56.80 -0.94 13.63
C ALA A 72 -55.49 -1.00 12.85
N GLU A 73 -55.50 -1.67 11.70
CA GLU A 73 -54.28 -1.88 10.91
C GLU A 73 -53.76 -0.61 10.23
N GLN A 74 -54.56 0.03 9.37
CA GLN A 74 -54.10 1.11 8.51
C GLN A 74 -55.04 2.32 8.50
N ASP A 75 -55.80 2.52 9.59
CA ASP A 75 -56.71 3.66 9.66
C ASP A 75 -55.94 4.94 10.02
N ILE A 76 -55.73 5.75 8.99
CA ILE A 76 -55.12 7.06 9.06
C ILE A 76 -56.15 8.18 8.87
N SER A 77 -57.44 7.87 8.66
CA SER A 77 -58.47 8.87 8.35
C SER A 77 -58.64 9.90 9.47
N GLY A 78 -58.38 9.49 10.70
CA GLY A 78 -58.34 10.32 11.90
C GLY A 78 -58.21 9.45 13.14
N PRO A 79 -58.21 10.07 14.33
CA PRO A 79 -58.15 9.31 15.57
C PRO A 79 -59.35 8.38 15.74
N LEU A 80 -59.08 7.11 16.04
CA LEU A 80 -60.11 6.12 16.32
C LEU A 80 -60.58 6.26 17.76
N GLN A 81 -61.85 6.58 17.95
CA GLN A 81 -62.48 6.70 19.26
C GLN A 81 -61.64 7.58 20.20
N ASP A 82 -61.19 7.01 21.32
CA ASP A 82 -60.44 7.70 22.38
C ASP A 82 -58.90 7.57 22.23
N ASN A 83 -58.41 7.13 21.08
CA ASN A 83 -56.97 6.98 20.86
C ASN A 83 -56.20 8.31 20.99
N THR A 84 -56.84 9.47 20.75
CA THR A 84 -56.24 10.79 20.99
C THR A 84 -55.87 11.04 22.44
N LYS A 85 -56.62 10.51 23.40
CA LYS A 85 -56.39 10.73 24.83
C LYS A 85 -55.12 10.03 25.24
N HIS A 86 -54.20 10.69 25.92
CA HIS A 86 -52.96 10.10 26.41
C HIS A 86 -52.67 10.61 27.83
N CYS A 87 -51.96 9.83 28.64
CA CYS A 87 -51.43 10.34 29.91
C CYS A 87 -50.07 11.02 29.69
N ASP A 88 -49.50 11.60 30.73
CA ASP A 88 -48.22 12.34 30.66
C ASP A 88 -47.02 11.44 30.36
N GLN A 89 -47.16 10.12 30.52
CA GLN A 89 -46.10 9.13 30.31
C GLN A 89 -46.30 8.32 29.01
N CYS A 90 -47.35 8.60 28.25
CA CYS A 90 -47.55 7.97 26.95
C CYS A 90 -46.50 8.48 25.95
N PHE A 91 -45.86 7.58 25.22
CA PHE A 91 -45.08 7.92 24.04
C PHE A 91 -45.81 7.53 22.75
N CYS A 92 -45.53 8.31 21.72
CA CYS A 92 -45.92 8.03 20.36
C CYS A 92 -45.10 6.86 19.81
N TYR A 93 -45.77 5.76 19.46
CA TYR A 93 -45.12 4.55 18.97
C TYR A 93 -44.26 4.81 17.72
N ILE A 94 -44.70 5.69 16.82
CA ILE A 94 -43.98 6.02 15.57
C ILE A 94 -42.78 6.94 15.82
N CYS A 95 -42.96 8.03 16.59
CA CYS A 95 -41.96 9.08 16.78
C CYS A 95 -40.93 8.78 17.88
N ASP A 96 -41.22 7.83 18.78
CA ASP A 96 -40.42 7.53 19.97
C ASP A 96 -40.19 8.76 20.88
N LYS A 97 -41.23 9.60 20.98
CA LYS A 97 -41.29 10.81 21.82
C LYS A 97 -42.59 10.84 22.60
N LEU A 98 -42.67 11.67 23.66
CA LEU A 98 -43.91 11.86 24.41
C LEU A 98 -45.07 12.23 23.47
N ALA A 99 -46.23 11.61 23.69
CA ALA A 99 -47.41 11.81 22.86
C ALA A 99 -47.82 13.29 22.80
N SER A 100 -47.68 14.02 23.91
CA SER A 100 -47.91 15.47 24.02
C SER A 100 -47.03 16.32 23.11
N THR A 101 -45.87 15.81 22.69
CA THR A 101 -44.91 16.50 21.81
C THR A 101 -44.96 16.01 20.36
N CYS A 102 -45.86 15.08 20.05
CA CYS A 102 -45.99 14.52 18.72
C CYS A 102 -46.83 15.45 17.84
N GLU A 103 -46.17 16.14 16.90
CA GLU A 103 -46.84 17.04 15.94
C GLU A 103 -47.93 16.33 15.12
N PHE A 104 -47.74 15.04 14.83
CA PHE A 104 -48.67 14.22 14.04
C PHE A 104 -49.67 13.41 14.88
N TRP A 105 -49.83 13.70 16.18
CA TRP A 105 -50.57 12.83 17.09
C TRP A 105 -52.00 12.53 16.62
N ALA A 106 -52.76 13.57 16.28
CA ALA A 106 -54.18 13.49 15.93
C ALA A 106 -54.51 14.06 14.54
N ILE A 107 -53.50 14.30 13.68
CA ILE A 107 -53.70 14.92 12.36
C ILE A 107 -54.40 13.93 11.41
N PRO A 108 -55.61 14.22 10.88
CA PRO A 108 -56.26 13.41 9.87
C PRO A 108 -55.37 13.15 8.65
N GLY A 109 -55.34 11.91 8.16
CA GLY A 109 -54.48 11.45 7.07
C GLY A 109 -53.10 10.91 7.51
N ILE A 110 -52.61 11.29 8.70
CA ILE A 110 -51.28 10.89 9.20
C ILE A 110 -51.24 10.70 10.74
N CYS A 111 -52.39 10.41 11.37
CA CYS A 111 -52.48 10.38 12.83
C CYS A 111 -51.67 9.24 13.44
N HIS A 112 -50.82 9.55 14.41
CA HIS A 112 -49.99 8.54 15.10
C HIS A 112 -50.67 7.91 16.32
N CYS A 113 -51.75 8.52 16.84
CA CYS A 113 -52.46 8.04 18.02
C CYS A 113 -53.06 6.63 17.86
N ASN A 114 -53.31 6.18 16.63
CA ASN A 114 -53.80 4.83 16.32
C ASN A 114 -52.69 3.77 16.28
N ALA A 115 -51.42 4.17 16.35
CA ALA A 115 -50.31 3.28 16.06
C ALA A 115 -49.99 2.28 17.17
N HIS A 116 -49.77 1.02 16.81
CA HIS A 116 -49.45 -0.05 17.76
C HIS A 116 -48.57 -1.17 17.21
N LYS A 117 -47.83 -1.86 18.10
CA LYS A 117 -46.84 -2.89 17.73
C LYS A 117 -47.39 -4.12 16.99
N HIS A 118 -48.66 -4.44 17.21
CA HIS A 118 -49.29 -5.64 16.62
C HIS A 118 -49.70 -5.46 15.15
N SER A 119 -49.63 -4.24 14.62
CA SER A 119 -49.95 -3.97 13.21
C SER A 119 -48.69 -4.01 12.36
N VAL A 120 -48.79 -4.68 11.22
CA VAL A 120 -47.71 -4.73 10.23
C VAL A 120 -47.48 -3.35 9.63
N TYR A 121 -48.56 -2.62 9.34
CA TYR A 121 -48.51 -1.27 8.78
C TYR A 121 -47.83 -0.28 9.74
N TRP A 122 -48.28 -0.19 10.99
CA TRP A 122 -47.71 0.74 11.96
C TRP A 122 -46.27 0.40 12.32
N LYS A 123 -45.93 -0.89 12.36
CA LYS A 123 -44.54 -1.32 12.55
C LYS A 123 -43.66 -0.88 11.37
N ALA A 124 -44.09 -1.10 10.13
CA ALA A 124 -43.35 -0.65 8.95
C ALA A 124 -43.19 0.89 8.92
N LEU A 125 -44.21 1.64 9.33
CA LEU A 125 -44.13 3.10 9.43
C LEU A 125 -43.14 3.55 10.52
N ARG A 126 -43.15 2.90 11.68
CA ARG A 126 -42.18 3.14 12.75
C ARG A 126 -40.76 2.83 12.28
N ASP A 127 -40.54 1.68 11.66
CA ASP A 127 -39.23 1.24 11.18
C ASP A 127 -38.68 2.24 10.15
N LYS A 128 -39.54 2.71 9.23
CA LYS A 128 -39.21 3.79 8.28
C LYS A 128 -38.85 5.10 9.01
N SER A 129 -39.66 5.51 10.00
CA SER A 129 -39.41 6.73 10.78
C SER A 129 -38.11 6.65 11.58
N LEU A 130 -37.78 5.48 12.14
CA LEU A 130 -36.54 5.24 12.87
C LEU A 130 -35.32 5.37 11.97
N MET A 131 -35.37 4.84 10.75
CA MET A 131 -34.27 4.93 9.79
C MET A 131 -34.11 6.32 9.15
N GLY A 132 -35.16 7.14 9.13
CA GLY A 132 -35.13 8.51 8.61
C GLY A 132 -34.64 8.57 7.15
N TYR A 133 -33.75 9.51 6.86
CA TYR A 133 -33.23 9.72 5.50
C TYR A 133 -32.47 8.52 4.93
N LEU A 134 -31.94 7.62 5.78
CA LEU A 134 -31.30 6.39 5.30
C LEU A 134 -32.29 5.46 4.58
N HIS A 135 -33.54 5.38 5.05
CA HIS A 135 -34.58 4.62 4.36
C HIS A 135 -34.94 5.26 3.01
N GLU A 136 -34.99 6.59 2.92
CA GLU A 136 -35.22 7.30 1.63
C GLU A 136 -34.09 7.03 0.63
N LEU A 137 -32.86 6.87 1.14
CA LEU A 137 -31.73 6.41 0.35
C LEU A 137 -31.75 4.89 0.08
N ASN A 138 -32.77 4.13 0.46
CA ASN A 138 -32.88 2.68 0.28
C ASN A 138 -31.81 1.86 1.01
N PHE A 139 -31.25 2.36 2.12
CA PHE A 139 -30.57 1.47 3.05
C PHE A 139 -31.60 0.53 3.71
N THR A 140 -31.15 -0.67 4.06
CA THR A 140 -31.99 -1.71 4.70
C THR A 140 -31.35 -2.20 5.99
N PHE A 141 -30.96 -1.25 6.85
CA PHE A 141 -30.51 -1.56 8.21
C PHE A 141 -31.66 -2.09 9.04
N ASP A 142 -31.36 -2.95 10.02
CA ASP A 142 -32.34 -3.32 11.04
C ASP A 142 -32.62 -2.07 11.89
N PRO A 143 -33.88 -1.70 12.17
CA PRO A 143 -34.20 -0.60 13.09
C PRO A 143 -33.53 -0.73 14.46
N LEU A 144 -33.24 -1.95 14.92
CA LEU A 144 -32.50 -2.21 16.17
C LEU A 144 -31.02 -1.83 16.08
N ASP A 145 -30.44 -1.78 14.87
CA ASP A 145 -29.04 -1.42 14.63
C ASP A 145 -28.82 0.11 14.57
N MET A 146 -29.90 0.92 14.66
CA MET A 146 -29.87 2.39 14.58
C MET A 146 -29.18 3.03 15.80
N ASP A 147 -27.86 3.01 15.78
CA ASP A 147 -26.98 3.63 16.78
C ASP A 147 -26.61 5.09 16.45
N ALA A 148 -25.80 5.69 17.32
CA ALA A 148 -25.35 7.07 17.17
C ALA A 148 -24.52 7.32 15.90
N ASP A 149 -23.81 6.31 15.38
CA ASP A 149 -23.05 6.43 14.13
C ASP A 149 -23.99 6.51 12.92
N LEU A 150 -25.01 5.65 12.86
CA LEU A 150 -26.01 5.69 11.79
C LEU A 150 -26.83 6.99 11.82
N ARG A 151 -27.15 7.49 13.02
CA ARG A 151 -27.82 8.80 13.18
C ARG A 151 -26.97 9.96 12.68
N ARG A 152 -25.66 9.97 12.95
CA ARG A 152 -24.74 11.00 12.42
C ARG A 152 -24.64 10.94 10.89
N ALA A 153 -24.55 9.73 10.34
CA ALA A 153 -24.50 9.54 8.90
C ALA A 153 -25.79 10.02 8.21
N GLU A 154 -26.95 9.69 8.79
CA GLU A 154 -28.28 10.11 8.34
C GLU A 154 -28.38 11.65 8.27
N ALA A 155 -28.09 12.34 9.38
CA ALA A 155 -28.17 13.79 9.44
C ALA A 155 -27.22 14.48 8.44
N SER A 156 -26.01 13.94 8.29
CA SER A 156 -25.01 14.47 7.35
C SER A 156 -25.45 14.28 5.89
N LEU A 157 -25.98 13.11 5.55
CA LEU A 157 -26.49 12.80 4.21
C LEU A 157 -27.70 13.65 3.85
N HIS A 158 -28.62 13.85 4.80
CA HIS A 158 -29.80 14.68 4.58
C HIS A 158 -29.40 16.13 4.25
N LYS A 159 -28.50 16.73 5.05
CA LYS A 159 -27.96 18.08 4.79
C LYS A 159 -27.19 18.14 3.47
N PHE A 160 -26.38 17.13 3.18
CA PHE A 160 -25.61 17.06 1.93
C PHE A 160 -26.53 17.00 0.71
N SER A 161 -27.57 16.18 0.73
CA SER A 161 -28.53 16.03 -0.35
C SER A 161 -29.18 17.35 -0.75
N GLY A 162 -29.76 18.09 0.21
CA GLY A 162 -30.39 19.38 -0.09
C GLY A 162 -29.41 20.39 -0.68
N SER A 163 -28.20 20.47 -0.13
CA SER A 163 -27.17 21.40 -0.62
C SER A 163 -26.53 20.99 -1.96
N LEU A 164 -26.48 19.69 -2.26
CA LEU A 164 -26.01 19.15 -3.54
C LEU A 164 -27.05 19.37 -4.64
N ALA A 165 -28.32 19.09 -4.34
CA ALA A 165 -29.43 19.29 -5.28
C ALA A 165 -29.51 20.74 -5.76
N MET A 166 -29.33 21.71 -4.86
CA MET A 166 -29.30 23.13 -5.22
C MET A 166 -28.16 23.45 -6.21
N LYS A 167 -26.94 23.00 -5.92
CA LYS A 167 -25.77 23.22 -6.81
C LYS A 167 -25.93 22.53 -8.15
N TYR A 168 -26.47 21.31 -8.14
CA TYR A 168 -26.72 20.55 -9.35
C TYR A 168 -27.82 21.17 -10.22
N ALA A 169 -28.87 21.73 -9.61
CA ALA A 169 -29.91 22.48 -10.32
C ALA A 169 -29.32 23.73 -11.00
N THR A 170 -28.46 24.50 -10.30
CA THR A 170 -27.75 25.64 -10.90
C THR A 170 -26.89 25.21 -12.09
N PHE A 171 -26.16 24.11 -11.94
CA PHE A 171 -25.38 23.52 -13.03
C PHE A 171 -26.27 23.12 -14.22
N ALA A 172 -27.42 22.47 -13.98
CA ALA A 172 -28.31 21.97 -15.01
C ALA A 172 -29.00 23.07 -15.83
N LEU A 173 -29.11 24.30 -15.28
CA LEU A 173 -29.62 25.47 -16.02
C LEU A 173 -28.64 25.93 -17.10
N GLY A 174 -27.33 25.66 -16.95
CA GLY A 174 -26.28 26.21 -17.81
C GLY A 174 -26.16 27.73 -17.71
N PHE A 175 -25.13 28.30 -18.34
CA PHE A 175 -25.01 29.74 -18.50
C PHE A 175 -24.84 30.12 -19.98
N GLU A 176 -25.41 31.25 -20.36
CA GLU A 176 -25.32 31.77 -21.73
C GLU A 176 -23.97 32.45 -21.94
N ASN A 177 -23.20 32.01 -22.93
CA ASN A 177 -21.94 32.64 -23.27
C ASN A 177 -22.17 33.82 -24.23
N SER A 178 -22.24 35.04 -23.69
CA SER A 178 -22.47 36.29 -24.44
C SER A 178 -21.37 36.60 -25.48
N SER A 179 -20.20 35.95 -25.39
CA SER A 179 -19.03 36.22 -26.22
C SER A 179 -19.08 35.62 -27.63
N ARG A 180 -20.08 34.78 -27.96
CA ARG A 180 -20.25 34.15 -29.28
C ARG A 180 -21.43 34.71 -30.10
N GLN A 181 -21.97 35.87 -29.75
CA GLN A 181 -22.82 36.65 -30.66
C GLN A 181 -21.96 37.20 -31.82
N LYS A 182 -21.62 36.34 -32.78
CA LYS A 182 -21.06 36.82 -34.05
C LYS A 182 -22.16 37.58 -34.78
N ASN A 183 -21.93 38.86 -35.05
CA ASN A 183 -22.78 39.70 -35.89
C ASN A 183 -23.14 38.95 -37.19
N CYS A 184 -24.37 38.47 -37.32
CA CYS A 184 -24.83 37.85 -38.55
C CYS A 184 -24.90 38.93 -39.63
N ARG A 185 -24.05 38.83 -40.65
CA ARG A 185 -24.05 39.74 -41.82
C ARG A 185 -25.14 39.38 -42.85
N CYS A 186 -26.23 38.80 -42.38
CA CYS A 186 -27.35 38.38 -43.20
C CYS A 186 -28.32 39.56 -43.40
N THR A 187 -28.85 39.68 -44.61
CA THR A 187 -29.75 40.78 -45.00
C THR A 187 -31.08 40.81 -44.22
N CYS A 188 -31.43 39.73 -43.52
CA CYS A 188 -32.59 39.68 -42.63
C CYS A 188 -32.50 40.59 -41.39
N HIS A 189 -31.35 41.23 -41.15
CA HIS A 189 -31.17 42.22 -40.07
C HIS A 189 -30.87 43.63 -40.58
N HIS A 190 -30.94 43.90 -41.89
CA HIS A 190 -30.51 45.19 -42.43
C HIS A 190 -31.52 46.34 -42.21
N ASN A 191 -32.71 46.06 -41.68
CA ASN A 191 -33.68 47.07 -41.27
C ASN A 191 -34.45 46.60 -40.04
N ASN A 192 -34.08 47.10 -38.84
CA ASN A 192 -35.03 47.63 -37.86
C ASN A 192 -34.30 48.04 -36.57
N ASN A 193 -33.98 49.34 -36.50
CA ASN A 193 -34.06 50.06 -35.24
C ASN A 193 -35.55 50.17 -34.86
N ASN A 194 -35.85 49.91 -33.59
CA ASN A 194 -37.12 50.12 -32.88
C ASN A 194 -38.13 48.95 -32.85
N THR A 195 -38.24 48.38 -31.64
CA THR A 195 -39.48 47.94 -30.96
C THR A 195 -40.66 47.49 -31.83
N ILE A 196 -40.86 46.17 -31.92
CA ILE A 196 -42.06 45.40 -31.52
C ILE A 196 -41.90 43.96 -32.05
N GLN A 197 -42.36 43.00 -31.25
CA GLN A 197 -42.46 41.58 -31.55
C GLN A 197 -42.85 41.30 -33.02
N SER A 198 -41.96 40.67 -33.78
CA SER A 198 -42.35 39.96 -35.02
C SER A 198 -41.86 38.53 -34.92
N GLN A 199 -42.83 37.63 -34.79
CA GLN A 199 -42.64 36.21 -34.94
C GLN A 199 -42.17 35.90 -36.38
N ALA A 200 -41.19 35.00 -36.45
CA ALA A 200 -40.97 34.03 -37.52
C ALA A 200 -40.98 34.55 -38.98
N ILE A 201 -39.78 34.76 -39.54
CA ILE A 201 -39.25 33.99 -40.68
C ILE A 201 -37.72 34.17 -40.62
N GLY A 202 -37.05 33.32 -39.84
CA GLY A 202 -35.59 33.30 -39.75
C GLY A 202 -35.00 32.54 -40.93
N CYS A 203 -34.05 33.14 -41.64
CA CYS A 203 -33.27 32.44 -42.67
C CYS A 203 -32.63 31.17 -42.08
N LYS A 204 -32.78 30.02 -42.77
CA LYS A 204 -32.21 28.72 -42.33
C LYS A 204 -30.69 28.79 -42.06
N GLY A 205 -29.97 29.70 -42.72
CA GLY A 205 -28.54 29.94 -42.50
C GLY A 205 -28.19 30.69 -41.20
N CYS A 206 -29.11 31.48 -40.66
CA CYS A 206 -28.87 32.31 -39.47
C CYS A 206 -29.15 31.54 -38.17
N HIS A 207 -29.93 30.47 -38.22
CA HIS A 207 -30.26 29.64 -37.06
C HIS A 207 -29.00 29.15 -36.32
N LYS A 208 -27.91 28.80 -37.04
CA LYS A 208 -26.63 28.41 -36.43
C LYS A 208 -25.87 29.55 -35.73
N HIS A 209 -26.11 30.81 -36.11
CA HIS A 209 -25.47 31.99 -35.53
C HIS A 209 -26.25 32.57 -34.33
N HIS A 210 -27.55 32.27 -34.24
CA HIS A 210 -28.42 32.67 -33.14
C HIS A 210 -28.78 31.51 -32.20
N PHE A 211 -28.23 30.30 -32.45
CA PHE A 211 -28.43 29.17 -31.56
C PHE A 211 -27.73 29.47 -30.23
N LYS A 212 -28.52 29.59 -29.16
CA LYS A 212 -28.00 29.77 -27.80
C LYS A 212 -27.26 28.50 -27.40
N ILE A 213 -25.93 28.57 -27.38
CA ILE A 213 -25.10 27.49 -26.86
C ILE A 213 -24.96 27.73 -25.35
N LEU A 214 -25.59 26.86 -24.56
CA LEU A 214 -25.41 26.83 -23.11
C LEU A 214 -24.09 26.11 -22.79
N GLU A 215 -23.29 26.74 -21.94
CA GLU A 215 -22.11 26.13 -21.33
C GLU A 215 -22.46 25.60 -19.93
N TYR A 216 -21.83 24.48 -19.57
CA TYR A 216 -22.10 23.74 -18.35
C TYR A 216 -20.81 23.57 -17.55
N ASP A 217 -20.74 24.13 -16.35
CA ASP A 217 -19.58 24.00 -15.46
C ASP A 217 -19.89 23.12 -14.24
N TYR A 218 -19.39 21.88 -14.26
CA TYR A 218 -19.58 20.91 -13.18
C TYR A 218 -18.63 21.13 -11.99
N THR A 219 -17.73 22.12 -12.05
CA THR A 219 -16.67 22.32 -11.05
C THR A 219 -17.24 22.55 -9.66
N VAL A 220 -18.23 23.44 -9.52
CA VAL A 220 -18.86 23.78 -8.24
C VAL A 220 -19.52 22.55 -7.59
N VAL A 221 -20.19 21.72 -8.38
CA VAL A 221 -20.80 20.46 -7.93
C VAL A 221 -19.71 19.48 -7.49
N SER A 222 -18.68 19.29 -8.32
CA SER A 222 -17.57 18.37 -8.04
C SER A 222 -16.79 18.78 -6.78
N GLN A 223 -16.60 20.07 -6.54
CA GLN A 223 -15.91 20.60 -5.36
C GLN A 223 -16.75 20.35 -4.10
N HIS A 224 -18.06 20.56 -4.16
CA HIS A 224 -18.96 20.26 -3.06
C HIS A 224 -18.94 18.76 -2.68
N ILE A 225 -18.91 17.87 -3.68
CA ILE A 225 -18.76 16.42 -3.46
C ILE A 225 -17.41 16.10 -2.81
N LYS A 226 -16.31 16.72 -3.28
CA LYS A 226 -14.97 16.55 -2.68
C LYS A 226 -14.90 17.04 -1.23
N MET A 227 -15.58 18.14 -0.91
CA MET A 227 -15.67 18.63 0.47
C MET A 227 -16.39 17.61 1.37
N PHE A 228 -17.51 17.06 0.91
CA PHE A 228 -18.23 16.03 1.66
C PHE A 228 -17.39 14.77 1.91
N LEU A 229 -16.60 14.32 0.93
CA LEU A 229 -15.62 13.25 1.13
C LEU A 229 -14.64 13.54 2.27
N ASN A 230 -14.17 14.79 2.38
CA ASN A 230 -13.24 15.17 3.42
C ASN A 230 -13.89 15.26 4.80
N GLU A 231 -15.15 15.69 4.88
CA GLU A 231 -15.91 15.64 6.15
C GLU A 231 -16.18 14.20 6.58
N ALA A 232 -16.59 13.33 5.64
CA ALA A 232 -16.80 11.91 5.92
C ALA A 232 -15.53 11.21 6.47
N LYS A 233 -14.33 11.67 6.10
CA LYS A 233 -13.07 11.12 6.64
C LYS A 233 -12.82 11.43 8.11
N LYS A 234 -13.46 12.48 8.65
CA LYS A 234 -13.32 12.89 10.06
C LYS A 234 -14.27 12.16 11.00
N GLU A 235 -15.29 11.50 10.44
CA GLU A 235 -16.30 10.76 11.18
C GLU A 235 -15.83 9.38 11.59
N ASN A 236 -16.57 8.76 12.53
CA ASN A 236 -16.35 7.39 12.93
C ASN A 236 -16.45 6.43 11.72
N PRO A 237 -15.69 5.32 11.68
CA PRO A 237 -15.62 4.43 10.52
C PRO A 237 -16.99 3.94 10.03
N LYS A 238 -17.90 3.57 10.94
CA LYS A 238 -19.25 3.12 10.61
C LYS A 238 -20.05 4.23 9.94
N ALA A 239 -20.09 5.43 10.53
CA ALA A 239 -20.76 6.59 9.97
C ALA A 239 -20.17 6.99 8.61
N SER A 240 -18.83 7.02 8.52
CA SER A 240 -18.07 7.35 7.32
C SER A 240 -18.43 6.46 6.14
N VAL A 241 -18.46 5.14 6.30
CA VAL A 241 -18.82 4.21 5.21
C VAL A 241 -20.25 4.46 4.72
N VAL A 242 -21.21 4.65 5.62
CA VAL A 242 -22.61 4.94 5.25
C VAL A 242 -22.71 6.28 4.53
N MET A 243 -22.03 7.33 5.01
CA MET A 243 -21.98 8.64 4.36
C MET A 243 -21.43 8.54 2.94
N LEU A 244 -20.34 7.80 2.74
CA LEU A 244 -19.71 7.68 1.42
C LEU A 244 -20.62 6.94 0.43
N LEU A 245 -21.21 5.82 0.83
CA LEU A 245 -22.13 5.04 0.00
C LEU A 245 -23.43 5.82 -0.30
N GLY A 246 -23.98 6.50 0.70
CA GLY A 246 -25.15 7.37 0.51
C GLY A 246 -24.86 8.53 -0.44
N ALA A 247 -23.69 9.17 -0.33
CA ALA A 247 -23.28 10.24 -1.24
C ALA A 247 -23.11 9.74 -2.68
N ILE A 248 -22.52 8.55 -2.88
CA ILE A 248 -22.43 7.93 -4.21
C ILE A 248 -23.82 7.84 -4.84
N LYS A 249 -24.83 7.34 -4.11
CA LYS A 249 -26.20 7.25 -4.62
C LYS A 249 -26.74 8.60 -5.11
N LEU A 250 -26.38 9.69 -4.42
CA LEU A 250 -26.87 11.02 -4.75
C LEU A 250 -26.25 11.60 -6.02
N PHE A 251 -24.95 11.38 -6.28
CA PHE A 251 -24.28 12.02 -7.43
C PHE A 251 -24.06 11.10 -8.63
N VAL A 252 -24.15 9.77 -8.49
CA VAL A 252 -23.76 8.83 -9.56
C VAL A 252 -24.60 8.96 -10.83
N ALA A 253 -25.84 9.47 -10.70
CA ALA A 253 -26.76 9.69 -11.81
C ALA A 253 -26.66 11.10 -12.43
N HIS A 254 -25.73 11.95 -11.97
CA HIS A 254 -25.57 13.29 -12.54
C HIS A 254 -25.16 13.23 -14.02
N THR A 255 -25.83 14.04 -14.84
CA THR A 255 -25.64 14.11 -16.30
C THR A 255 -26.10 15.47 -16.85
N VAL A 256 -25.84 15.74 -18.13
CA VAL A 256 -26.29 16.97 -18.81
C VAL A 256 -27.27 16.62 -19.93
N PRO A 257 -28.50 17.17 -19.92
CA PRO A 257 -29.43 17.00 -21.03
C PRO A 257 -28.93 17.71 -22.30
N GLY A 258 -28.96 17.03 -23.44
CA GLY A 258 -28.85 17.67 -24.76
C GLY A 258 -27.45 18.15 -25.20
N ASN A 259 -26.40 17.96 -24.39
CA ASN A 259 -25.02 18.30 -24.76
C ASN A 259 -24.07 17.11 -24.53
N ILE A 260 -23.74 16.40 -25.61
CA ILE A 260 -22.92 15.17 -25.58
C ILE A 260 -21.50 15.43 -25.03
N LEU A 261 -20.88 16.57 -25.39
CA LEU A 261 -19.53 16.90 -24.93
C LEU A 261 -19.51 17.17 -23.42
N ALA A 262 -20.45 17.97 -22.92
CA ALA A 262 -20.58 18.24 -21.49
C ALA A 262 -20.93 16.97 -20.70
N ALA A 263 -21.77 16.09 -21.26
CA ALA A 263 -22.11 14.81 -20.64
C ALA A 263 -20.88 13.90 -20.48
N ASN A 264 -19.97 13.87 -21.46
CA ASN A 264 -18.72 13.09 -21.36
C ASN A 264 -17.80 13.63 -20.24
N THR A 265 -17.60 14.95 -20.16
CA THR A 265 -16.78 15.56 -19.10
C THR A 265 -17.35 15.30 -17.70
N VAL A 266 -18.68 15.35 -17.55
CA VAL A 266 -19.37 15.04 -16.29
C VAL A 266 -19.21 13.57 -15.96
N PHE A 267 -19.39 12.68 -16.94
CA PHE A 267 -19.21 11.25 -16.77
C PHE A 267 -17.79 10.89 -16.31
N GLU A 268 -16.76 11.48 -16.91
CA GLU A 268 -15.36 11.31 -16.49
C GLU A 268 -15.14 11.79 -15.05
N THR A 269 -15.65 12.98 -14.71
CA THR A 269 -15.53 13.56 -13.37
C THR A 269 -16.26 12.74 -12.31
N VAL A 270 -17.50 12.30 -12.59
CA VAL A 270 -18.29 11.41 -11.73
C VAL A 270 -17.59 10.07 -11.56
N SER A 271 -17.03 9.50 -12.64
CA SER A 271 -16.29 8.24 -12.59
C SER A 271 -15.05 8.34 -11.70
N MET A 272 -14.28 9.43 -11.80
CA MET A 272 -13.13 9.70 -10.92
C MET A 272 -13.56 9.86 -9.44
N LEU A 273 -14.64 10.61 -9.18
CA LEU A 273 -15.17 10.78 -7.82
C LEU A 273 -15.67 9.47 -7.24
N LEU A 274 -16.41 8.69 -8.04
CA LEU A 274 -16.90 7.37 -7.66
C LEU A 274 -15.76 6.45 -7.25
N TRP A 275 -14.69 6.35 -8.05
CA TRP A 275 -13.49 5.59 -7.68
C TRP A 275 -12.85 6.10 -6.39
N ARG A 276 -12.76 7.43 -6.19
CA ARG A 276 -12.16 8.00 -4.97
C ARG A 276 -12.97 7.68 -3.71
N PHE A 277 -14.30 7.72 -3.79
CA PHE A 277 -15.18 7.32 -2.68
C PHE A 277 -15.08 5.82 -2.41
N MET A 278 -15.14 4.98 -3.46
CA MET A 278 -15.05 3.54 -3.33
C MET A 278 -13.71 3.07 -2.76
N THR A 279 -12.60 3.67 -3.19
CA THR A 279 -11.28 3.41 -2.58
C THR A 279 -11.31 3.67 -1.08
N LYS A 280 -11.91 4.77 -0.63
CA LYS A 280 -12.02 5.06 0.81
C LYS A 280 -12.94 4.06 1.53
N VAL A 281 -14.07 3.67 0.93
CA VAL A 281 -14.97 2.63 1.47
C VAL A 281 -14.21 1.31 1.64
N TRP A 282 -13.50 0.84 0.62
CA TRP A 282 -12.71 -0.39 0.69
C TRP A 282 -11.61 -0.31 1.75
N THR A 283 -10.91 0.82 1.85
CA THR A 283 -9.91 1.02 2.91
C THR A 283 -10.55 0.90 4.30
N LEU A 284 -11.70 1.54 4.53
CA LEU A 284 -12.40 1.46 5.82
C LEU A 284 -12.84 0.02 6.15
N LEU A 285 -13.40 -0.70 5.17
CA LEU A 285 -13.83 -2.10 5.32
C LEU A 285 -12.67 -3.06 5.61
N VAL A 286 -11.45 -2.72 5.20
CA VAL A 286 -10.24 -3.47 5.53
C VAL A 286 -9.67 -3.06 6.88
N ASP A 287 -9.63 -1.75 7.15
CA ASP A 287 -8.97 -1.18 8.33
C ASP A 287 -9.72 -1.49 9.62
N PHE A 288 -11.04 -1.54 9.58
CA PHE A 288 -11.91 -1.71 10.74
C PHE A 288 -12.70 -3.01 10.68
N ASP A 289 -12.95 -3.60 11.86
CA ASP A 289 -13.71 -4.83 11.98
C ASP A 289 -15.20 -4.48 12.12
N PHE A 290 -15.96 -4.78 11.06
CA PHE A 290 -17.41 -4.63 11.03
C PHE A 290 -18.11 -5.99 11.19
N SER A 291 -19.32 -5.98 11.75
CA SER A 291 -20.11 -7.21 11.82
C SER A 291 -20.47 -7.71 10.41
N SER A 292 -20.52 -9.03 10.24
CA SER A 292 -20.86 -9.64 8.95
C SER A 292 -22.26 -9.26 8.47
N THR A 293 -23.20 -9.04 9.40
CA THR A 293 -24.55 -8.52 9.11
C THR A 293 -24.50 -7.12 8.51
N PHE A 294 -23.70 -6.22 9.11
CA PHE A 294 -23.55 -4.86 8.61
C PHE A 294 -22.93 -4.83 7.21
N ILE A 295 -21.86 -5.60 6.96
CA ILE A 295 -21.24 -5.68 5.63
C ILE A 295 -22.23 -6.18 4.58
N LYS A 296 -23.07 -7.18 4.91
CA LYS A 296 -24.12 -7.68 4.00
C LYS A 296 -25.16 -6.63 3.67
N GLN A 297 -25.60 -5.83 4.65
CA GLN A 297 -26.55 -4.73 4.43
C GLN A 297 -25.94 -3.65 3.49
N LEU A 298 -24.66 -3.31 3.69
CA LEU A 298 -23.94 -2.39 2.81
C LEU A 298 -23.76 -2.93 1.39
N ASP A 299 -23.45 -4.22 1.26
CA ASP A 299 -23.29 -4.87 -0.03
C ASP A 299 -24.62 -4.92 -0.80
N PHE A 300 -25.72 -5.23 -0.11
CA PHE A 300 -27.06 -5.18 -0.69
C PHE A 300 -27.44 -3.77 -1.17
N PHE A 301 -27.11 -2.73 -0.39
CA PHE A 301 -27.27 -1.35 -0.82
C PHE A 301 -26.46 -1.04 -2.08
N PHE A 302 -25.18 -1.42 -2.08
CA PHE A 302 -24.25 -1.16 -3.19
C PHE A 302 -24.71 -1.82 -4.49
N GLN A 303 -25.18 -3.07 -4.43
CA GLN A 303 -25.72 -3.80 -5.58
C GLN A 303 -26.94 -3.12 -6.22
N ARG A 304 -27.66 -2.25 -5.49
CA ARG A 304 -28.85 -1.53 -5.95
C ARG A 304 -28.55 -0.12 -6.46
N LEU A 305 -27.29 0.31 -6.45
CA LEU A 305 -26.90 1.61 -6.98
C LEU A 305 -27.11 1.66 -8.50
N PRO A 306 -27.58 2.80 -9.04
CA PRO A 306 -27.75 2.99 -10.49
C PRO A 306 -26.39 3.30 -11.14
N LEU A 307 -25.47 2.32 -11.11
CA LEU A 307 -24.14 2.46 -11.69
C LEU A 307 -24.26 2.55 -13.24
N PRO A 308 -23.52 3.45 -13.90
CA PRO A 308 -23.48 3.51 -15.36
C PRO A 308 -23.02 2.19 -15.99
N SER A 309 -23.54 1.84 -17.17
CA SER A 309 -23.18 0.59 -17.87
C SER A 309 -21.69 0.50 -18.22
N ALA A 310 -21.02 1.63 -18.41
CA ALA A 310 -19.58 1.71 -18.67
C ALA A 310 -18.71 1.69 -17.39
N CYS A 311 -19.31 1.55 -16.20
CA CYS A 311 -18.58 1.54 -14.94
C CYS A 311 -17.77 0.24 -14.78
N THR A 312 -16.48 0.37 -14.41
CA THR A 312 -15.55 -0.74 -14.22
C THR A 312 -15.54 -1.29 -12.79
N LEU A 313 -16.39 -0.74 -11.91
CA LEU A 313 -16.50 -1.23 -10.53
C LEU A 313 -17.03 -2.66 -10.46
N PRO A 314 -16.64 -3.43 -9.44
CA PRO A 314 -17.22 -4.74 -9.19
C PRO A 314 -18.72 -4.63 -8.89
N LYS A 315 -19.47 -5.71 -9.13
CA LYS A 315 -20.91 -5.78 -8.86
C LYS A 315 -21.26 -5.85 -7.37
N SER A 316 -20.29 -6.13 -6.51
CA SER A 316 -20.40 -6.16 -5.05
C SER A 316 -19.19 -5.44 -4.46
N LEU A 317 -19.25 -5.08 -3.17
CA LEU A 317 -18.14 -4.47 -2.45
C LEU A 317 -16.86 -5.32 -2.54
N SER A 318 -16.98 -6.65 -2.70
CA SER A 318 -15.87 -7.56 -2.99
C SER A 318 -14.71 -7.50 -1.98
N VAL A 319 -15.02 -7.25 -0.70
CA VAL A 319 -14.05 -7.28 0.41
C VAL A 319 -14.30 -8.53 1.25
N LEU A 320 -13.28 -9.38 1.38
CA LEU A 320 -13.37 -10.53 2.28
C LEU A 320 -13.16 -10.08 3.74
N PRO A 321 -14.01 -10.48 4.70
CA PRO A 321 -13.73 -10.29 6.11
C PRO A 321 -12.41 -10.99 6.53
N TRP A 322 -11.72 -10.49 7.56
CA TRP A 322 -10.47 -11.09 8.05
C TRP A 322 -10.64 -12.52 8.60
N ASP A 323 -11.85 -12.86 9.04
CA ASP A 323 -12.26 -14.19 9.51
C ASP A 323 -12.77 -15.10 8.37
N ASP A 324 -12.79 -14.63 7.12
CA ASP A 324 -13.13 -15.47 5.97
C ASP A 324 -12.22 -16.73 5.96
N PRO A 325 -12.79 -17.95 5.83
CA PRO A 325 -12.01 -19.17 5.95
C PRO A 325 -10.87 -19.30 4.92
N LEU A 326 -11.06 -18.80 3.69
CA LEU A 326 -10.02 -18.86 2.65
C LEU A 326 -8.91 -17.87 2.99
N LEU A 327 -9.24 -16.61 3.25
CA LEU A 327 -8.27 -15.58 3.62
C LEU A 327 -7.52 -15.94 4.91
N SER A 328 -8.24 -16.35 5.96
CA SER A 328 -7.67 -16.72 7.26
C SER A 328 -6.70 -17.90 7.13
N SER A 329 -7.02 -18.89 6.29
CA SER A 329 -6.12 -20.02 6.02
C SER A 329 -4.82 -19.61 5.34
N VAL A 330 -4.87 -18.62 4.44
CA VAL A 330 -3.68 -18.03 3.80
C VAL A 330 -2.85 -17.26 4.82
N MET A 331 -3.47 -16.40 5.63
CA MET A 331 -2.78 -15.61 6.66
C MET A 331 -2.06 -16.52 7.67
N LYS A 332 -2.69 -17.62 8.07
CA LYS A 332 -2.12 -18.63 8.97
C LYS A 332 -1.05 -19.51 8.31
N GLY A 333 -0.90 -19.45 6.99
CA GLY A 333 0.05 -20.29 6.23
C GLY A 333 -0.41 -21.73 6.00
N GLN A 334 -1.68 -22.05 6.30
CA GLN A 334 -2.28 -23.36 6.05
C GLN A 334 -2.63 -23.55 4.57
N ASN A 335 -2.86 -22.44 3.85
CA ASN A 335 -3.12 -22.43 2.42
C ASN A 335 -2.05 -21.61 1.69
N ILE A 336 -1.14 -22.28 1.00
CA ILE A 336 -0.05 -21.66 0.24
C ILE A 336 -0.40 -21.42 -1.23
N THR A 337 -1.59 -21.82 -1.67
CA THR A 337 -2.03 -21.70 -3.08
C THR A 337 -3.01 -20.54 -3.28
N GLY A 338 -3.69 -20.13 -2.21
CA GLY A 338 -4.82 -19.20 -2.29
C GLY A 338 -6.07 -19.82 -2.92
N GLU A 339 -6.11 -21.15 -3.04
CA GLU A 339 -7.22 -21.87 -3.66
C GLU A 339 -7.88 -22.82 -2.66
N ARG A 340 -9.20 -22.98 -2.76
CA ARG A 340 -9.97 -23.92 -1.94
C ARG A 340 -11.00 -24.65 -2.79
N GLN A 341 -10.84 -25.97 -2.86
CA GLN A 341 -11.83 -26.85 -3.48
C GLN A 341 -12.88 -27.25 -2.44
N VAL A 342 -14.14 -26.92 -2.69
CA VAL A 342 -15.28 -27.37 -1.87
C VAL A 342 -16.03 -28.44 -2.66
N LYS A 343 -16.26 -29.62 -2.07
CA LYS A 343 -16.97 -30.73 -2.72
C LYS A 343 -18.29 -30.22 -3.32
N GLY A 344 -18.50 -30.45 -4.62
CA GLY A 344 -19.70 -30.03 -5.35
C GLY A 344 -19.76 -28.55 -5.75
N ARG A 345 -18.71 -27.74 -5.52
CA ARG A 345 -18.65 -26.33 -5.95
C ARG A 345 -17.42 -26.09 -6.85
N LYS A 346 -17.47 -24.99 -7.60
CA LYS A 346 -16.32 -24.50 -8.37
C LYS A 346 -15.18 -24.13 -7.42
N LEU A 347 -13.94 -24.30 -7.90
CA LEU A 347 -12.72 -23.90 -7.21
C LEU A 347 -12.82 -22.44 -6.77
N GLN A 348 -12.65 -22.19 -5.49
CA GLN A 348 -12.59 -20.83 -4.95
C GLN A 348 -11.14 -20.35 -5.00
N VAL A 349 -10.92 -19.15 -5.53
CA VAL A 349 -9.61 -18.52 -5.63
C VAL A 349 -9.64 -17.21 -4.87
N LEU A 350 -8.59 -16.94 -4.08
CA LEU A 350 -8.46 -15.69 -3.35
C LEU A 350 -8.25 -14.55 -4.35
N TYR A 351 -9.33 -13.84 -4.63
CA TYR A 351 -9.38 -12.77 -5.61
C TYR A 351 -9.93 -11.51 -4.96
N GLU A 352 -9.16 -10.42 -5.02
CA GLU A 352 -9.55 -9.13 -4.46
C GLU A 352 -9.22 -7.98 -5.43
N PRO A 353 -10.02 -6.89 -5.41
CA PRO A 353 -9.68 -5.66 -6.13
C PRO A 353 -8.33 -5.09 -5.68
N LEU A 354 -7.61 -4.41 -6.58
CA LEU A 354 -6.30 -3.83 -6.29
C LEU A 354 -6.33 -2.87 -5.09
N SER A 355 -7.36 -2.05 -4.98
CA SER A 355 -7.59 -1.11 -3.86
C SER A 355 -7.72 -1.82 -2.51
N VAL A 356 -8.35 -3.00 -2.48
CA VAL A 356 -8.46 -3.84 -1.29
C VAL A 356 -7.11 -4.44 -0.93
N ILE A 357 -6.37 -4.93 -1.95
CA ILE A 357 -5.01 -5.44 -1.76
C ILE A 357 -4.10 -4.34 -1.17
N GLN A 358 -4.13 -3.13 -1.72
CA GLN A 358 -3.36 -1.99 -1.21
C GLN A 358 -3.72 -1.69 0.25
N ALA A 359 -5.01 -1.57 0.58
CA ALA A 359 -5.45 -1.35 1.96
C ALA A 359 -4.94 -2.44 2.92
N ARG A 360 -4.97 -3.72 2.51
CA ARG A 360 -4.45 -4.82 3.33
C ARG A 360 -2.95 -4.74 3.52
N VAL A 361 -2.20 -4.42 2.46
CA VAL A 361 -0.75 -4.21 2.51
C VAL A 361 -0.44 -3.14 3.55
N CYS A 362 -1.11 -1.99 3.48
CA CYS A 362 -0.89 -0.87 4.40
C CYS A 362 -1.26 -1.23 5.84
N LYS A 363 -2.39 -1.91 6.07
CA LYS A 363 -2.77 -2.39 7.40
C LYS A 363 -1.75 -3.37 7.98
N LEU A 364 -1.32 -4.37 7.21
CA LEU A 364 -0.35 -5.36 7.66
C LEU A 364 1.05 -4.76 7.90
N GLN A 365 1.48 -3.80 7.09
CA GLN A 365 2.71 -3.03 7.31
C GLN A 365 2.64 -2.21 8.61
N LYS A 366 1.55 -1.47 8.84
CA LYS A 366 1.33 -0.71 10.09
C LYS A 366 1.33 -1.61 11.34
N GLN A 367 0.88 -2.85 11.20
CA GLN A 367 0.86 -3.84 12.28
C GLN A 367 2.17 -4.66 12.39
N ASN A 368 3.18 -4.39 11.57
CA ASN A 368 4.41 -5.18 11.45
C ASN A 368 4.18 -6.69 11.18
N LYS A 369 3.03 -7.06 10.59
CA LYS A 369 2.66 -8.44 10.24
C LYS A 369 3.22 -8.85 8.88
N TYR A 370 4.55 -8.78 8.75
CA TYR A 370 5.24 -8.98 7.48
C TYR A 370 5.16 -10.42 6.96
N ARG A 371 5.06 -11.41 7.86
CA ARG A 371 4.93 -12.83 7.48
C ARG A 371 3.59 -13.11 6.81
N GLU A 372 2.50 -12.61 7.38
CA GLU A 372 1.14 -12.68 6.84
C GLU A 372 1.04 -11.92 5.52
N LEU A 373 1.65 -10.73 5.46
CA LEU A 373 1.71 -9.93 4.25
C LEU A 373 2.40 -10.67 3.09
N ALA A 374 3.55 -11.29 3.36
CA ALA A 374 4.27 -12.10 2.38
C ALA A 374 3.43 -13.30 1.90
N ARG A 375 2.73 -14.01 2.81
CA ARG A 375 1.84 -15.12 2.46
C ARG A 375 0.69 -14.65 1.57
N TYR A 376 0.05 -13.55 1.93
CA TYR A 376 -1.06 -12.98 1.17
C TYR A 376 -0.67 -12.58 -0.25
N LEU A 377 0.38 -11.77 -0.41
CA LEU A 377 0.82 -11.28 -1.72
C LEU A 377 1.29 -12.38 -2.67
N LYS A 378 1.84 -13.48 -2.13
CA LYS A 378 2.24 -14.66 -2.93
C LYS A 378 1.09 -15.31 -3.67
N VAL A 379 -0.14 -15.24 -3.13
CA VAL A 379 -1.27 -16.04 -3.65
C VAL A 379 -2.46 -15.22 -4.12
N VAL A 380 -2.68 -14.01 -3.58
CA VAL A 380 -3.83 -13.17 -3.96
C VAL A 380 -3.80 -12.85 -5.45
N ARG A 381 -4.94 -12.98 -6.12
CA ARG A 381 -5.13 -12.61 -7.52
C ARG A 381 -5.95 -11.34 -7.64
N SER A 382 -5.69 -10.60 -8.71
CA SER A 382 -6.48 -9.45 -9.14
C SER A 382 -6.46 -9.42 -10.67
N THR A 383 -7.25 -8.55 -11.29
CA THR A 383 -7.12 -8.29 -12.73
C THR A 383 -5.66 -7.91 -13.03
N ASN A 384 -5.10 -8.42 -14.13
CA ASN A 384 -3.68 -8.27 -14.45
C ASN A 384 -3.22 -6.80 -14.31
N ASN A 385 -2.40 -6.53 -13.29
CA ASN A 385 -2.05 -5.17 -12.91
C ASN A 385 -0.55 -5.07 -12.55
N PRO A 386 0.23 -4.21 -13.25
CA PRO A 386 1.64 -3.97 -12.93
C PRO A 386 1.89 -3.52 -11.47
N THR A 387 0.91 -2.87 -10.83
CA THR A 387 0.99 -2.44 -9.42
C THR A 387 1.00 -3.64 -8.47
N LEU A 388 0.21 -4.69 -8.76
CA LEU A 388 0.27 -5.93 -7.96
C LEU A 388 1.64 -6.59 -8.10
N GLN A 389 2.23 -6.56 -9.29
CA GLN A 389 3.58 -7.08 -9.49
C GLN A 389 4.62 -6.30 -8.67
N ARG A 390 4.56 -4.97 -8.64
CA ARG A 390 5.43 -4.14 -7.80
C ARG A 390 5.29 -4.48 -6.31
N MET A 391 4.08 -4.71 -5.82
CA MET A 391 3.86 -5.15 -4.43
C MET A 391 4.43 -6.55 -4.18
N ARG A 392 4.31 -7.48 -5.14
CA ARG A 392 4.91 -8.82 -5.06
C ARG A 392 6.43 -8.80 -5.08
N ASP A 393 7.03 -7.86 -5.79
CA ASP A 393 8.49 -7.70 -5.84
C ASP A 393 9.08 -7.26 -4.48
N LEU A 394 8.24 -6.77 -3.56
CA LEU A 394 8.60 -6.48 -2.15
C LEU A 394 8.42 -7.67 -1.20
N VAL A 395 7.84 -8.80 -1.65
CA VAL A 395 7.70 -10.00 -0.81
C VAL A 395 9.04 -10.46 -0.21
N PRO A 396 10.16 -10.50 -0.95
CA PRO A 396 11.44 -10.85 -0.36
C PRO A 396 11.89 -9.92 0.77
N LEU A 397 11.64 -8.61 0.66
CA LEU A 397 11.91 -7.65 1.75
C LEU A 397 11.08 -7.99 3.01
N TYR A 398 9.80 -8.32 2.87
CA TYR A 398 8.96 -8.71 4.00
C TYR A 398 9.43 -10.01 4.66
N LEU A 399 9.93 -10.98 3.88
CA LEU A 399 10.54 -12.21 4.40
C LEU A 399 11.84 -11.90 5.15
N CYS A 400 12.69 -11.02 4.63
CA CYS A 400 13.88 -10.56 5.34
C CYS A 400 13.53 -9.88 6.68
N LYS A 401 12.49 -9.03 6.72
CA LYS A 401 12.04 -8.37 7.95
C LYS A 401 11.55 -9.32 9.05
N VAL A 402 11.26 -10.58 8.74
CA VAL A 402 10.90 -11.63 9.72
C VAL A 402 12.01 -12.66 9.93
N GLY A 403 13.22 -12.37 9.43
CA GLY A 403 14.39 -13.25 9.53
C GLY A 403 14.39 -14.47 8.59
N ASP A 404 13.45 -14.57 7.65
CA ASP A 404 13.37 -15.69 6.69
C ASP A 404 14.20 -15.40 5.42
N TYR A 405 15.52 -15.37 5.57
CA TYR A 405 16.44 -15.09 4.45
C TYR A 405 16.42 -16.18 3.38
N SER A 406 16.33 -17.45 3.77
CA SER A 406 16.24 -18.57 2.82
C SER A 406 14.96 -18.49 1.99
N GLY A 407 13.82 -18.21 2.62
CA GLY A 407 12.55 -17.98 1.92
C GLY A 407 12.59 -16.74 1.02
N ALA A 408 13.28 -15.68 1.45
CA ALA A 408 13.50 -14.48 0.63
C ALA A 408 14.28 -14.80 -0.64
N VAL A 409 15.48 -15.40 -0.52
CA VAL A 409 16.33 -15.80 -1.65
C VAL A 409 15.60 -16.74 -2.61
N HIS A 410 14.89 -17.74 -2.08
CA HIS A 410 14.08 -18.64 -2.90
C HIS A 410 13.00 -17.86 -3.67
N THR A 411 12.32 -16.92 -3.03
CA THR A 411 11.27 -16.11 -3.68
C THR A 411 11.86 -15.18 -4.75
N MET A 412 13.06 -14.63 -4.55
CA MET A 412 13.72 -13.76 -5.54
C MET A 412 14.16 -14.51 -6.80
N LEU A 413 14.61 -15.75 -6.65
CA LEU A 413 15.23 -16.54 -7.72
C LEU A 413 14.28 -17.55 -8.36
N SER A 414 13.09 -17.76 -7.79
CA SER A 414 12.07 -18.63 -8.38
C SER A 414 11.25 -17.85 -9.42
N PRO A 415 11.06 -18.39 -10.63
CA PRO A 415 10.12 -17.81 -11.58
C PRO A 415 8.70 -17.94 -11.02
N MET A 416 7.92 -16.86 -11.09
CA MET A 416 6.48 -16.96 -10.89
C MET A 416 5.83 -17.46 -12.19
N VAL A 417 4.68 -18.13 -12.11
CA VAL A 417 4.00 -18.69 -13.28
C VAL A 417 3.84 -17.61 -14.36
N GLY A 418 4.55 -17.77 -15.49
CA GLY A 418 4.51 -16.85 -16.64
C GLY A 418 5.30 -15.54 -16.51
N VAL A 419 6.13 -15.36 -15.47
CA VAL A 419 6.89 -14.12 -15.22
C VAL A 419 8.35 -14.45 -14.86
N SER A 420 9.30 -13.60 -15.30
CA SER A 420 10.70 -13.72 -14.89
C SER A 420 10.85 -13.64 -13.35
N CYS A 421 11.91 -14.24 -12.81
CA CYS A 421 12.15 -14.19 -11.37
C CYS A 421 12.32 -12.73 -10.89
N PRO A 422 11.87 -12.36 -9.67
CA PRO A 422 12.03 -11.00 -9.16
C PRO A 422 13.45 -10.44 -9.23
N ALA A 423 14.46 -11.29 -9.02
CA ALA A 423 15.87 -10.90 -9.13
C ALA A 423 16.26 -10.33 -10.49
N SER A 424 15.62 -10.75 -11.58
CA SER A 424 15.91 -10.26 -12.93
C SER A 424 15.43 -8.81 -13.15
N ARG A 425 14.64 -8.26 -12.22
CA ARG A 425 14.08 -6.89 -12.29
C ARG A 425 14.74 -5.92 -11.30
N PHE A 426 15.70 -6.39 -10.51
CA PHE A 426 16.39 -5.51 -9.57
C PHE A 426 17.15 -4.40 -10.29
N THR A 427 17.04 -3.20 -9.75
CA THR A 427 17.99 -2.14 -10.03
C THR A 427 19.30 -2.40 -9.28
N PRO A 428 20.46 -1.89 -9.75
CA PRO A 428 21.71 -2.04 -9.02
C PRO A 428 21.67 -1.56 -7.55
N PRO A 429 21.02 -0.42 -7.23
CA PRO A 429 20.81 -0.01 -5.84
C PRO A 429 19.97 -1.00 -5.00
N GLN A 430 18.91 -1.58 -5.56
CA GLN A 430 18.10 -2.59 -4.87
C GLN A 430 18.89 -3.87 -4.58
N PHE A 431 19.74 -4.30 -5.53
CA PHE A 431 20.63 -5.44 -5.32
C PHE A 431 21.58 -5.19 -4.14
N ARG A 432 22.24 -4.02 -4.11
CA ARG A 432 23.12 -3.64 -2.99
C ARG A 432 22.38 -3.56 -1.66
N ALA A 433 21.14 -3.07 -1.66
CA ALA A 433 20.30 -3.06 -0.46
C ALA A 433 20.05 -4.49 0.07
N TYR A 434 19.75 -5.46 -0.80
CA TYR A 434 19.59 -6.86 -0.37
C TYR A 434 20.89 -7.48 0.14
N LEU A 435 22.03 -7.20 -0.50
CA LEU A 435 23.33 -7.63 0.03
C LEU A 435 23.55 -7.08 1.45
N ARG A 436 23.30 -5.78 1.67
CA ARG A 436 23.36 -5.17 3.00
C ARG A 436 22.48 -5.90 3.99
N ILE A 437 21.21 -6.15 3.64
CA ILE A 437 20.24 -6.84 4.50
C ILE A 437 20.79 -8.20 4.95
N PHE A 438 21.30 -9.00 4.03
CA PHE A 438 21.79 -10.34 4.33
C PHE A 438 23.05 -10.35 5.20
N THR A 439 23.85 -9.28 5.14
CA THR A 439 25.13 -9.19 5.83
C THR A 439 25.10 -8.43 7.15
N SER A 440 24.22 -7.43 7.29
CA SER A 440 24.15 -6.58 8.49
C SER A 440 23.09 -7.04 9.49
N GLY A 441 22.13 -7.88 9.08
CA GLY A 441 20.98 -8.24 9.93
C GLY A 441 19.99 -7.09 10.13
N GLN A 442 20.00 -6.09 9.25
CA GLN A 442 19.12 -4.92 9.30
C GLN A 442 18.28 -4.81 8.05
N ALA A 443 17.12 -4.18 8.15
CA ALA A 443 16.24 -3.91 7.02
C ALA A 443 15.88 -2.43 6.95
N PRO A 444 15.64 -1.88 5.75
CA PRO A 444 15.19 -0.51 5.63
C PRO A 444 13.79 -0.34 6.23
N ASP A 445 13.53 0.85 6.77
CA ASP A 445 12.19 1.24 7.18
C ASP A 445 11.32 1.47 5.97
N ILE A 446 10.11 0.94 6.03
CA ILE A 446 9.09 1.18 5.01
C ILE A 446 8.45 2.52 5.38
N ALA A 447 8.81 3.57 4.63
CA ALA A 447 8.21 4.89 4.80
C ALA A 447 6.68 4.80 4.69
N GLN A 448 5.98 5.52 5.55
CA GLN A 448 4.52 5.60 5.51
C GLN A 448 4.07 6.34 4.24
N GLU A 449 2.90 5.96 3.75
CA GLU A 449 2.28 6.57 2.56
C GLU A 449 2.12 8.09 2.72
N GLU A 450 2.92 8.87 2.01
CA GLU A 450 2.63 10.28 1.76
C GLU A 450 1.66 10.35 0.58
N CYS A 451 0.37 10.58 0.86
CA CYS A 451 -0.59 10.90 -0.18
C CYS A 451 -0.29 12.29 -0.75
N ASP A 452 0.00 12.39 -2.05
CA ASP A 452 -0.02 13.67 -2.75
C ASP A 452 -1.46 14.24 -2.74
N PRO A 453 -1.71 15.41 -2.11
CA PRO A 453 -3.04 16.00 -2.02
C PRO A 453 -3.68 16.33 -3.38
N GLY A 454 -2.86 16.50 -4.45
CA GLY A 454 -3.31 17.03 -5.74
C GLY A 454 -3.91 16.00 -6.69
N ASN A 455 -3.28 14.84 -6.86
CA ASN A 455 -3.56 13.95 -8.01
C ASN A 455 -4.00 12.53 -7.65
N GLY A 456 -4.05 12.14 -6.37
CA GLY A 456 -4.47 10.80 -5.96
C GLY A 456 -3.57 9.66 -6.46
N HIS A 457 -2.40 9.99 -7.04
CA HIS A 457 -1.35 9.03 -7.34
C HIS A 457 -0.45 8.86 -6.11
N LEU A 458 -0.37 7.61 -5.63
CA LEU A 458 0.57 7.20 -4.59
C LEU A 458 1.97 7.17 -5.19
N ILE A 459 2.81 8.15 -4.85
CA ILE A 459 4.26 8.01 -5.03
C ILE A 459 4.76 7.28 -3.79
N ILE A 460 4.90 5.96 -3.90
CA ILE A 460 5.52 5.15 -2.85
C ILE A 460 7.03 5.19 -3.12
N PRO A 461 7.84 5.90 -2.30
CA PRO A 461 9.29 5.83 -2.44
C PRO A 461 9.73 4.37 -2.26
N ASP A 462 10.71 3.94 -3.05
CA ASP A 462 11.22 2.57 -2.96
C ASP A 462 11.78 2.30 -1.56
N PRO A 463 11.17 1.42 -0.75
CA PRO A 463 11.59 1.18 0.61
C PRO A 463 13.03 0.66 0.68
N LEU A 464 13.54 -0.01 -0.37
CA LEU A 464 14.93 -0.50 -0.40
C LEU A 464 15.97 0.63 -0.45
N LEU A 465 15.55 1.85 -0.79
CA LEU A 465 16.40 3.03 -0.87
C LEU A 465 16.20 3.96 0.35
N SER A 466 15.56 3.47 1.40
CA SER A 466 15.37 4.22 2.64
C SER A 466 16.72 4.57 3.29
N THR A 467 16.80 5.78 3.84
CA THR A 467 17.95 6.21 4.65
C THR A 467 17.88 5.67 6.08
N LYS A 468 16.72 5.20 6.53
CA LYS A 468 16.51 4.65 7.87
C LYS A 468 16.51 3.13 7.83
N TRP A 469 17.32 2.52 8.68
CA TRP A 469 17.51 1.07 8.77
C TRP A 469 17.33 0.62 10.21
N THR A 470 16.57 -0.47 10.39
CA THR A 470 16.24 -1.01 11.70
C THR A 470 16.75 -2.46 11.85
N PRO A 471 17.26 -2.85 13.03
CA PRO A 471 17.63 -4.24 13.31
C PRO A 471 16.46 -5.20 13.13
N ILE A 472 16.71 -6.38 12.56
CA ILE A 472 15.70 -7.42 12.43
C ILE A 472 15.70 -8.27 13.71
N GLU A 473 14.59 -8.26 14.45
CA GLU A 473 14.44 -8.99 15.71
C GLU A 473 14.71 -10.50 15.55
N GLY A 474 15.55 -11.05 16.43
CA GLY A 474 15.85 -12.49 16.48
C GLY A 474 16.61 -13.04 15.26
N SER A 475 17.12 -12.18 14.38
CA SER A 475 17.87 -12.63 13.20
C SER A 475 19.35 -12.88 13.49
N ASN A 476 19.87 -13.97 12.94
CA ASN A 476 21.31 -14.18 12.77
C ASN A 476 21.69 -13.78 11.34
N SER A 477 22.87 -13.21 11.11
CA SER A 477 23.32 -12.88 9.75
C SER A 477 23.25 -14.10 8.81
N PHE A 478 22.92 -13.85 7.55
CA PHE A 478 22.86 -14.94 6.56
C PHE A 478 24.27 -15.47 6.31
N LYS A 479 24.42 -16.78 6.10
CA LYS A 479 25.74 -17.41 5.94
C LYS A 479 26.48 -16.75 4.78
N LYS A 480 27.73 -16.29 5.01
CA LYS A 480 28.54 -15.54 4.01
C LYS A 480 28.60 -16.23 2.64
N MET A 481 28.73 -17.56 2.62
CA MET A 481 28.73 -18.32 1.36
C MET A 481 27.38 -18.32 0.66
N GLU A 482 26.27 -18.38 1.38
CA GLU A 482 24.92 -18.29 0.79
C GLU A 482 24.63 -16.88 0.24
N VAL A 483 25.18 -15.83 0.87
CA VAL A 483 25.16 -14.46 0.31
C VAL A 483 25.88 -14.41 -1.03
N LEU A 484 27.07 -15.01 -1.14
CA LEU A 484 27.82 -15.05 -2.38
C LEU A 484 27.11 -15.86 -3.47
N LYS A 485 26.55 -17.03 -3.13
CA LYS A 485 25.72 -17.82 -4.05
C LYS A 485 24.53 -17.03 -4.57
N PHE A 486 23.84 -16.31 -3.69
CA PHE A 486 22.78 -15.39 -4.08
C PHE A 486 23.28 -14.32 -5.05
N ALA A 487 24.36 -13.62 -4.70
CA ALA A 487 24.94 -12.56 -5.52
C ALA A 487 25.27 -13.04 -6.94
N LEU A 488 25.98 -14.16 -7.06
CA LEU A 488 26.38 -14.73 -8.34
C LEU A 488 25.15 -15.12 -9.19
N ARG A 489 24.12 -15.70 -8.58
CA ARG A 489 22.88 -16.04 -9.30
C ARG A 489 22.11 -14.82 -9.79
N VAL A 490 22.09 -13.72 -9.03
CA VAL A 490 21.46 -12.47 -9.48
C VAL A 490 22.26 -11.86 -10.63
N LEU A 491 23.59 -11.85 -10.53
CA LEU A 491 24.48 -11.37 -11.60
C LEU A 491 24.29 -12.16 -12.90
N ASP A 492 24.07 -13.47 -12.82
CA ASP A 492 23.80 -14.33 -13.99
C ASP A 492 22.43 -14.02 -14.64
N CYS A 493 21.40 -13.74 -13.85
CA CYS A 493 20.04 -13.52 -14.36
C CYS A 493 19.64 -12.04 -14.58
N ASN A 494 20.53 -11.08 -14.31
CA ASN A 494 20.24 -9.64 -14.39
C ASN A 494 21.38 -8.85 -15.04
N GLY A 495 21.21 -8.51 -16.32
CA GLY A 495 22.21 -7.78 -17.11
C GLY A 495 22.51 -6.37 -16.60
N ALA A 496 21.55 -5.67 -15.98
CA ALA A 496 21.78 -4.32 -15.44
C ALA A 496 22.66 -4.36 -14.19
N VAL A 497 22.40 -5.29 -13.29
CA VAL A 497 23.22 -5.53 -12.09
C VAL A 497 24.60 -6.08 -12.48
N PHE A 498 24.66 -6.98 -13.46
CA PHE A 498 25.91 -7.50 -14.01
C PHE A 498 26.79 -6.41 -14.62
N ALA A 499 26.21 -5.45 -15.34
CA ALA A 499 26.94 -4.39 -16.02
C ALA A 499 27.50 -3.30 -15.07
N ASP A 500 26.84 -3.07 -13.93
CA ASP A 500 27.10 -1.97 -13.00
C ASP A 500 28.40 -2.14 -12.20
N VAL A 501 29.29 -1.15 -12.26
CA VAL A 501 30.60 -1.17 -11.56
C VAL A 501 30.43 -1.14 -10.04
N GLU A 502 29.57 -0.26 -9.52
CA GLU A 502 29.37 -0.06 -8.09
C GLU A 502 28.84 -1.33 -7.41
N THR A 503 28.09 -2.14 -8.14
CA THR A 503 27.66 -3.47 -7.72
C THR A 503 28.83 -4.41 -7.47
N TRP A 504 29.81 -4.48 -8.37
CA TRP A 504 30.99 -5.31 -8.20
C TRP A 504 31.88 -4.81 -7.07
N VAL A 505 32.08 -3.49 -6.96
CA VAL A 505 32.82 -2.87 -5.85
C VAL A 505 32.17 -3.22 -4.51
N TYR A 506 30.84 -3.11 -4.42
CA TYR A 506 30.10 -3.43 -3.19
C TYR A 506 30.17 -4.93 -2.86
N LEU A 507 30.05 -5.81 -3.85
CA LEU A 507 30.18 -7.26 -3.67
C LEU A 507 31.59 -7.64 -3.17
N LEU A 508 32.64 -7.11 -3.79
CA LEU A 508 34.03 -7.34 -3.39
C LEU A 508 34.30 -6.83 -1.98
N GLY A 509 33.79 -5.65 -1.64
CA GLY A 509 33.81 -5.14 -0.28
C GLY A 509 33.12 -6.09 0.70
N THR A 510 31.92 -6.58 0.34
CA THR A 510 31.12 -7.48 1.16
C THR A 510 31.84 -8.80 1.46
N VAL A 511 32.44 -9.45 0.46
CA VAL A 511 33.20 -10.70 0.67
C VAL A 511 34.53 -10.46 1.39
N SER A 512 35.11 -9.27 1.24
CA SER A 512 36.34 -8.83 1.92
C SER A 512 36.07 -8.20 3.29
N SER A 513 34.88 -8.38 3.86
CA SER A 513 34.50 -7.74 5.12
C SER A 513 34.58 -8.67 6.33
N SER A 514 35.03 -8.09 7.45
CA SER A 514 34.94 -8.72 8.76
C SER A 514 33.50 -8.60 9.28
N PHE A 515 32.94 -7.39 9.23
CA PHE A 515 31.54 -7.08 9.49
C PHE A 515 31.10 -5.81 8.75
N ILE A 516 29.78 -5.62 8.61
CA ILE A 516 29.16 -4.42 8.03
C ILE A 516 28.43 -3.66 9.13
N THR A 517 28.72 -2.37 9.28
CA THR A 517 28.13 -1.54 10.34
C THR A 517 26.63 -1.30 10.09
N PRO A 518 25.89 -0.87 11.13
CA PRO A 518 24.50 -0.42 10.98
C PRO A 518 24.28 0.59 9.85
N ASP A 519 25.25 1.48 9.63
CA ASP A 519 25.15 2.52 8.61
C ASP A 519 25.45 2.00 7.18
N GLY A 520 25.76 0.72 7.04
CA GLY A 520 26.13 0.09 5.78
C GLY A 520 27.60 0.27 5.41
N LEU A 521 28.42 0.75 6.35
CA LEU A 521 29.86 0.87 6.14
C LEU A 521 30.51 -0.51 6.19
N VAL A 522 31.26 -0.85 5.15
CA VAL A 522 31.98 -2.12 5.04
C VAL A 522 33.35 -1.98 5.71
N LEU A 523 33.59 -2.73 6.78
CA LEU A 523 34.89 -2.78 7.44
C LEU A 523 35.68 -3.99 6.91
N GLY A 524 36.81 -3.67 6.28
CA GLY A 524 37.66 -4.66 5.63
C GLY A 524 38.24 -5.70 6.57
N ALA A 525 38.51 -6.88 6.04
CA ALA A 525 39.26 -7.94 6.69
C ALA A 525 40.58 -8.18 5.96
N PHE A 526 41.64 -8.37 6.75
CA PHE A 526 42.93 -8.84 6.26
C PHE A 526 42.96 -10.36 6.34
N TYR A 527 43.06 -11.01 5.18
CA TYR A 527 43.19 -12.46 5.11
C TYR A 527 44.65 -12.84 4.82
N PRO A 528 45.19 -13.87 5.50
CA PRO A 528 46.52 -14.38 5.17
C PRO A 528 46.54 -14.90 3.72
N GLU A 529 47.64 -14.64 3.02
CA GLU A 529 47.86 -15.13 1.65
C GLU A 529 47.87 -16.67 1.66
N PRO A 530 46.98 -17.33 0.91
CA PRO A 530 46.97 -18.79 0.81
C PRO A 530 48.18 -19.28 0.02
N ASP A 531 48.57 -20.53 0.21
CA ASP A 531 49.70 -21.11 -0.52
C ASP A 531 49.42 -21.22 -2.03
N VAL A 532 50.49 -21.31 -2.82
CA VAL A 532 50.41 -21.30 -4.29
C VAL A 532 49.58 -22.48 -4.82
N THR A 533 49.70 -23.66 -4.20
CA THR A 533 48.95 -24.86 -4.59
C THR A 533 47.45 -24.63 -4.43
N PHE A 534 47.05 -24.07 -3.28
CA PHE A 534 45.66 -23.71 -3.04
C PHE A 534 45.15 -22.68 -4.06
N GLN A 535 45.94 -21.64 -4.36
CA GLN A 535 45.55 -20.61 -5.33
C GLN A 535 45.33 -21.15 -6.75
N GLU A 536 46.14 -22.11 -7.18
CA GLU A 536 46.03 -22.77 -8.50
C GLU A 536 44.80 -23.68 -8.56
N VAL A 537 44.65 -24.60 -7.61
CA VAL A 537 43.50 -25.52 -7.54
C VAL A 537 42.17 -24.76 -7.43
N THR A 538 42.15 -23.70 -6.62
CA THR A 538 40.95 -22.87 -6.43
C THR A 538 40.56 -22.12 -7.70
N ARG A 539 41.53 -21.73 -8.55
CA ARG A 539 41.24 -21.05 -9.82
C ARG A 539 40.48 -21.97 -10.77
N ASP A 540 40.94 -23.21 -10.92
CA ASP A 540 40.27 -24.20 -11.78
C ASP A 540 38.89 -24.55 -11.24
N ALA A 541 38.78 -24.77 -9.93
CA ALA A 541 37.50 -25.04 -9.28
C ALA A 541 36.51 -23.88 -9.43
N ALA A 542 36.96 -22.62 -9.25
CA ALA A 542 36.12 -21.44 -9.42
C ALA A 542 35.59 -21.30 -10.85
N ASN A 543 36.43 -21.57 -11.86
CA ASN A 543 36.01 -21.59 -13.26
C ASN A 543 34.93 -22.65 -13.52
N VAL A 544 35.08 -23.85 -12.98
CA VAL A 544 34.08 -24.92 -13.10
C VAL A 544 32.75 -24.51 -12.46
N ILE A 545 32.79 -23.97 -11.23
CA ILE A 545 31.59 -23.50 -10.51
C ILE A 545 30.85 -22.42 -11.31
N LEU A 546 31.57 -21.43 -11.83
CA LEU A 546 30.97 -20.32 -12.58
C LEU A 546 30.44 -20.77 -13.94
N LYS A 547 31.11 -21.73 -14.59
CA LYS A 547 30.61 -22.34 -15.82
C LYS A 547 29.33 -23.15 -15.59
N GLU A 548 29.24 -23.90 -14.48
CA GLU A 548 28.01 -24.60 -14.09
C GLU A 548 26.85 -23.63 -13.83
N LEU A 549 27.14 -22.49 -13.18
CA LEU A 549 26.16 -21.44 -12.94
C LEU A 549 25.54 -20.95 -14.25
N THR A 550 26.35 -20.55 -15.23
CA THR A 550 25.84 -20.07 -16.52
C THR A 550 25.09 -21.14 -17.30
N LEU A 551 25.46 -22.42 -17.15
CA LEU A 551 24.79 -23.54 -17.84
C LEU A 551 23.45 -23.96 -17.20
N THR A 552 23.33 -23.87 -15.88
CA THR A 552 22.20 -24.47 -15.13
C THR A 552 21.37 -23.46 -14.34
N SER A 553 21.81 -22.20 -14.26
CA SER A 553 21.29 -21.15 -13.36
C SER A 553 21.26 -21.55 -11.88
N ARG A 554 22.06 -22.57 -11.51
CA ARG A 554 22.24 -23.10 -10.17
C ARG A 554 23.72 -23.09 -9.84
N ILE A 555 24.03 -22.91 -8.56
CA ILE A 555 25.41 -22.91 -8.09
C ILE A 555 25.56 -23.96 -7.01
N GLN A 556 26.48 -24.90 -7.24
CA GLN A 556 26.90 -25.88 -6.26
C GLN A 556 28.36 -25.61 -5.91
N ILE A 557 28.63 -25.41 -4.62
CA ILE A 557 29.99 -25.16 -4.14
C ILE A 557 30.41 -26.41 -3.38
N PRO A 558 31.41 -27.16 -3.87
CA PRO A 558 31.92 -28.33 -3.18
C PRO A 558 32.41 -27.96 -1.78
N LYS A 559 32.17 -28.82 -0.78
CA LYS A 559 32.67 -28.56 0.59
C LYS A 559 34.19 -28.40 0.63
N THR A 560 34.89 -29.11 -0.24
CA THR A 560 36.35 -29.04 -0.38
C THR A 560 36.84 -27.67 -0.86
N PHE A 561 35.98 -26.85 -1.48
CA PHE A 561 36.34 -25.51 -1.94
C PHE A 561 36.60 -24.54 -0.78
N GLU A 562 35.96 -24.75 0.37
CA GLU A 562 36.15 -23.91 1.56
C GLU A 562 37.12 -24.52 2.58
N ASN A 563 37.76 -25.66 2.25
CA ASN A 563 38.74 -26.28 3.15
C ASN A 563 39.93 -25.35 3.36
N ASP A 564 40.44 -25.32 4.59
CA ASP A 564 41.62 -24.58 5.05
C ASP A 564 41.51 -23.04 5.03
N TYR A 565 40.96 -22.46 3.95
CA TYR A 565 40.88 -21.01 3.72
C TYR A 565 39.48 -20.55 3.27
N PRO A 566 38.44 -20.65 4.12
CA PRO A 566 37.05 -20.40 3.72
C PRO A 566 36.79 -18.94 3.31
N ASP A 567 37.42 -17.95 3.96
CA ASP A 567 37.24 -16.53 3.61
C ASP A 567 37.97 -16.18 2.31
N GLN A 568 39.18 -16.71 2.11
CA GLN A 568 39.97 -16.52 0.90
C GLN A 568 39.29 -17.18 -0.30
N ALA A 569 38.76 -18.40 -0.15
CA ALA A 569 38.02 -19.10 -1.19
C ALA A 569 36.83 -18.28 -1.70
N ARG A 570 36.08 -17.65 -0.79
CA ARG A 570 34.97 -16.74 -1.14
C ARG A 570 35.43 -15.52 -1.92
N LEU A 571 36.51 -14.87 -1.48
CA LEU A 571 37.10 -13.74 -2.18
C LEU A 571 37.61 -14.13 -3.58
N LEU A 572 38.29 -15.26 -3.69
CA LEU A 572 38.79 -15.79 -4.96
C LEU A 572 37.64 -16.13 -5.94
N LEU A 573 36.55 -16.74 -5.46
CA LEU A 573 35.38 -17.03 -6.29
C LEU A 573 34.72 -15.74 -6.83
N ALA A 574 34.54 -14.74 -5.97
CA ALA A 574 34.02 -13.43 -6.37
C ALA A 574 34.95 -12.72 -7.36
N THR A 575 36.27 -12.84 -7.14
CA THR A 575 37.30 -12.26 -8.03
C THR A 575 37.30 -12.96 -9.39
N GLN A 576 37.16 -14.29 -9.45
CA GLN A 576 37.03 -15.01 -10.72
C GLN A 576 35.78 -14.60 -11.49
N ALA A 577 34.66 -14.42 -10.78
CA ALA A 577 33.41 -13.95 -11.39
C ALA A 577 33.58 -12.55 -12.00
N LEU A 578 34.31 -11.65 -11.33
CA LEU A 578 34.66 -10.34 -11.88
C LEU A 578 35.54 -10.47 -13.14
N VAL A 579 36.53 -11.37 -13.15
CA VAL A 579 37.37 -11.62 -14.33
C VAL A 579 36.51 -12.05 -15.52
N LEU A 580 35.59 -12.99 -15.32
CA LEU A 580 34.65 -13.43 -16.36
C LEU A 580 33.74 -12.29 -16.82
N ARG A 581 33.30 -11.41 -15.92
CA ARG A 581 32.53 -10.21 -16.26
C ARG A 581 33.32 -9.29 -17.19
N ILE A 582 34.59 -9.06 -16.91
CA ILE A 582 35.45 -8.19 -17.73
C ILE A 582 35.71 -8.83 -19.09
N PHE A 583 35.89 -10.17 -19.15
CA PHE A 583 36.02 -10.89 -20.42
C PHE A 583 34.75 -10.82 -21.28
N HIS A 584 33.57 -10.78 -20.65
CA HIS A 584 32.30 -10.67 -21.36
C HIS A 584 32.08 -9.27 -21.94
N SER A 585 32.39 -8.21 -21.18
CA SER A 585 32.21 -6.83 -21.63
C SER A 585 33.13 -5.87 -20.89
N GLN A 586 33.42 -4.73 -21.51
CA GLN A 586 34.21 -3.67 -20.90
C GLN A 586 33.63 -3.22 -19.54
N LEU A 587 34.52 -2.89 -18.60
CA LEU A 587 34.18 -2.43 -17.25
C LEU A 587 34.99 -1.15 -16.97
N SER A 588 34.29 -0.04 -16.82
CA SER A 588 34.87 1.26 -16.45
C SER A 588 33.82 2.06 -15.65
N PRO A 589 34.20 2.76 -14.56
CA PRO A 589 35.56 2.91 -14.06
C PRO A 589 36.14 1.64 -13.40
N ILE A 590 37.46 1.42 -13.50
CA ILE A 590 38.16 0.26 -12.91
C ILE A 590 38.90 0.61 -11.62
N LEU A 591 39.17 1.88 -11.36
CA LEU A 591 39.98 2.31 -10.22
C LEU A 591 39.36 1.91 -8.87
N ASN A 592 38.06 2.11 -8.69
CA ASN A 592 37.35 1.70 -7.47
C ASN A 592 37.34 0.17 -7.29
N VAL A 593 37.39 -0.60 -8.38
CA VAL A 593 37.51 -2.06 -8.33
C VAL A 593 38.90 -2.45 -7.80
N ILE A 594 39.96 -1.80 -8.25
CA ILE A 594 41.32 -2.04 -7.74
C ILE A 594 41.41 -1.67 -6.25
N ILE A 595 40.85 -0.52 -5.86
CA ILE A 595 40.82 -0.05 -4.47
C ILE A 595 40.07 -1.03 -3.54
N SER A 596 39.10 -1.78 -4.06
CA SER A 596 38.37 -2.79 -3.27
C SER A 596 39.28 -3.91 -2.71
N PHE A 597 40.47 -4.11 -3.29
CA PHE A 597 41.46 -5.09 -2.83
C PHE A 597 42.46 -4.55 -1.80
N ARG A 598 42.29 -3.33 -1.28
CA ARG A 598 43.25 -2.65 -0.37
C ARG A 598 43.64 -3.44 0.89
N PHE A 599 42.82 -4.40 1.33
CA PHE A 599 43.13 -5.24 2.49
C PHE A 599 43.72 -6.61 2.13
N ASN A 600 43.71 -6.98 0.85
CA ASN A 600 44.09 -8.31 0.35
C ASN A 600 44.87 -8.18 -0.97
N HIS A 601 46.10 -7.65 -0.89
CA HIS A 601 46.95 -7.39 -2.07
C HIS A 601 47.27 -8.66 -2.88
N TRP A 602 47.32 -9.82 -2.22
CA TRP A 602 47.51 -11.11 -2.87
C TRP A 602 46.35 -11.46 -3.81
N ALA A 603 45.11 -11.09 -3.45
CA ALA A 603 43.95 -11.30 -4.30
C ALA A 603 43.95 -10.37 -5.51
N LEU A 604 44.50 -9.15 -5.38
CA LEU A 604 44.73 -8.25 -6.51
C LEU A 604 45.77 -8.81 -7.50
N ARG A 605 46.84 -9.43 -6.98
CA ARG A 605 47.82 -10.16 -7.80
C ARG A 605 47.17 -11.34 -8.52
N TRP A 606 46.31 -12.08 -7.83
CA TRP A 606 45.56 -13.19 -8.40
C TRP A 606 44.57 -12.72 -9.48
N PHE A 607 43.90 -11.58 -9.28
CA PHE A 607 43.05 -10.92 -10.27
C PHE A 607 43.84 -10.58 -11.54
N PHE A 608 44.99 -9.92 -11.39
CA PHE A 608 45.89 -9.62 -12.52
C PHE A 608 46.32 -10.88 -13.27
N ASN A 609 46.77 -11.91 -12.55
CA ASN A 609 47.21 -13.17 -13.15
C ASN A 609 46.09 -13.87 -13.93
N SER A 610 44.85 -13.74 -13.47
CA SER A 610 43.69 -14.32 -14.15
C SER A 610 43.34 -13.59 -15.45
N LEU A 611 43.67 -12.30 -15.56
CA LEU A 611 43.49 -11.50 -16.78
C LEU A 611 44.56 -11.76 -17.85
N LEU A 612 45.71 -12.35 -17.49
CA LEU A 612 46.79 -12.65 -18.45
C LEU A 612 46.35 -13.56 -19.62
N GLY A 613 45.29 -14.35 -19.42
CA GLY A 613 44.70 -15.17 -20.50
C GLY A 613 44.10 -14.38 -21.67
N ARG A 614 43.88 -13.06 -21.51
CA ARG A 614 43.36 -12.14 -22.54
C ARG A 614 44.17 -10.84 -22.58
N PRO A 615 45.32 -10.81 -23.30
CA PRO A 615 46.20 -9.65 -23.34
C PRO A 615 45.53 -8.37 -23.86
N ASP A 616 44.54 -8.51 -24.75
CA ASP A 616 43.73 -7.41 -25.29
C ASP A 616 42.91 -6.71 -24.19
N VAL A 617 42.27 -7.49 -23.33
CA VAL A 617 41.48 -6.99 -22.19
C VAL A 617 42.40 -6.38 -21.14
N LEU A 618 43.55 -7.00 -20.88
CA LEU A 618 44.53 -6.50 -19.93
C LEU A 618 45.09 -5.13 -20.38
N HIS A 619 45.41 -4.97 -21.67
CA HIS A 619 45.81 -3.68 -22.22
C HIS A 619 44.69 -2.63 -22.11
N TYR A 620 43.44 -3.00 -22.38
CA TYR A 620 42.29 -2.12 -22.18
C TYR A 620 42.17 -1.62 -20.72
N ILE A 621 42.33 -2.50 -19.73
CA ILE A 621 42.28 -2.12 -18.31
C ILE A 621 43.40 -1.12 -17.98
N LEU A 622 44.61 -1.33 -18.51
CA LEU A 622 45.71 -0.39 -18.33
C LEU A 622 45.36 1.00 -18.89
N CYS A 623 44.78 1.05 -20.09
CA CYS A 623 44.31 2.29 -20.69
C CYS A 623 43.28 2.98 -19.80
N CYS A 624 42.22 2.29 -19.38
CA CYS A 624 41.17 2.85 -18.53
C CYS A 624 41.71 3.36 -17.20
N LEU A 625 42.56 2.58 -16.53
CA LEU A 625 43.15 2.98 -15.26
C LEU A 625 43.98 4.26 -15.40
N LEU A 626 44.84 4.35 -16.42
CA LEU A 626 45.66 5.53 -16.65
C LEU A 626 44.82 6.75 -17.04
N GLN A 627 43.75 6.56 -17.84
CA GLN A 627 42.78 7.62 -18.13
C GLN A 627 42.10 8.13 -16.86
N GLU A 628 41.59 7.22 -16.02
CA GLU A 628 40.93 7.55 -14.76
C GLU A 628 41.88 8.30 -13.83
N LEU A 629 43.12 7.86 -13.68
CA LEU A 629 44.14 8.53 -12.86
C LEU A 629 44.51 9.93 -13.39
N SER A 630 44.43 10.16 -14.70
CA SER A 630 44.70 11.44 -15.34
C SER A 630 43.53 12.43 -15.31
N HIS A 631 42.31 11.96 -15.05
CA HIS A 631 41.10 12.77 -15.12
C HIS A 631 40.93 13.67 -13.88
N GLU A 632 40.57 14.95 -14.07
CA GLU A 632 40.52 15.98 -13.02
C GLU A 632 39.65 15.57 -11.81
N GLN A 633 38.50 14.95 -12.07
CA GLN A 633 37.59 14.47 -11.03
C GLN A 633 38.26 13.47 -10.07
N TYR A 634 39.14 12.60 -10.57
CA TYR A 634 39.86 11.63 -9.76
C TYR A 634 41.11 12.22 -9.12
N GLN A 635 41.72 13.26 -9.68
CA GLN A 635 42.80 14.00 -9.02
C GLN A 635 42.32 14.67 -7.72
N LEU A 636 41.09 15.19 -7.69
CA LEU A 636 40.46 15.72 -6.46
C LEU A 636 40.20 14.63 -5.41
N VAL A 637 39.89 13.41 -5.84
CA VAL A 637 39.67 12.25 -4.95
C VAL A 637 41.00 11.66 -4.47
N GLN A 638 42.04 11.66 -5.30
CA GLN A 638 43.41 11.25 -4.95
C GLN A 638 43.97 12.04 -3.77
N GLY A 639 43.65 13.34 -3.65
CA GLY A 639 44.05 14.15 -2.49
C GLY A 639 43.48 13.67 -1.14
N LYS A 640 42.52 12.74 -1.14
CA LYS A 640 41.94 12.11 0.05
C LYS A 640 42.43 10.68 0.29
N TRP A 641 43.26 10.14 -0.60
CA TRP A 641 43.78 8.78 -0.46
C TRP A 641 44.80 8.68 0.66
N SER A 642 44.78 7.54 1.33
CA SER A 642 45.85 7.14 2.23
C SER A 642 47.10 6.71 1.43
N GLU A 643 48.26 6.74 2.08
CA GLU A 643 49.50 6.19 1.52
C GLU A 643 49.33 4.74 1.04
N THR A 644 48.51 3.96 1.73
CA THR A 644 48.21 2.57 1.37
C THR A 644 47.46 2.44 0.04
N GLU A 645 46.56 3.38 -0.28
CA GLU A 645 45.80 3.36 -1.54
C GLU A 645 46.67 3.78 -2.72
N HIS A 646 47.54 4.78 -2.54
CA HIS A 646 48.56 5.12 -3.54
C HIS A 646 49.51 3.95 -3.80
N SER A 647 49.98 3.29 -2.75
CA SER A 647 50.86 2.12 -2.85
C SER A 647 50.15 0.92 -3.51
N LEU A 648 48.86 0.71 -3.26
CA LEU A 648 48.07 -0.35 -3.90
C LEU A 648 47.96 -0.16 -5.41
N VAL A 649 47.59 1.04 -5.85
CA VAL A 649 47.47 1.37 -7.28
C VAL A 649 48.82 1.24 -7.97
N ALA A 650 49.88 1.73 -7.34
CA ALA A 650 51.25 1.54 -7.79
C ALA A 650 51.61 0.05 -7.90
N SER A 651 51.25 -0.76 -6.91
CA SER A 651 51.48 -2.21 -6.91
C SER A 651 50.80 -2.89 -8.08
N PHE A 652 49.56 -2.51 -8.41
CA PHE A 652 48.86 -3.06 -9.56
C PHE A 652 49.53 -2.67 -10.89
N LEU A 653 49.90 -1.40 -11.05
CA LEU A 653 50.61 -0.93 -12.24
C LEU A 653 51.99 -1.60 -12.38
N CYS A 654 52.69 -1.81 -11.27
CA CYS A 654 53.99 -2.49 -11.23
C CYS A 654 53.91 -3.91 -11.82
N LEU A 655 52.80 -4.63 -11.64
CA LEU A 655 52.60 -5.96 -12.24
C LEU A 655 52.70 -5.94 -13.78
N TYR A 656 52.21 -4.90 -14.46
CA TYR A 656 52.35 -4.76 -15.92
C TYR A 656 53.81 -4.64 -16.36
N PHE A 657 54.64 -3.98 -15.55
CA PHE A 657 56.05 -3.82 -15.86
C PHE A 657 56.86 -5.08 -15.52
N VAL A 658 56.55 -5.70 -14.39
CA VAL A 658 57.28 -6.88 -13.91
C VAL A 658 56.92 -8.15 -14.69
N GLU A 659 55.69 -8.25 -15.20
CA GLU A 659 55.26 -9.42 -15.97
C GLU A 659 55.90 -9.45 -17.36
N SER A 660 56.57 -10.55 -17.67
CA SER A 660 57.39 -10.69 -18.89
C SER A 660 56.54 -10.84 -20.15
N SER A 661 55.36 -11.46 -20.02
CA SER A 661 54.43 -11.66 -21.14
C SER A 661 53.71 -10.38 -21.58
N VAL A 662 53.71 -9.34 -20.74
CA VAL A 662 53.10 -8.04 -21.05
C VAL A 662 54.10 -7.18 -21.80
N ILE A 663 53.82 -6.89 -23.06
CA ILE A 663 54.63 -5.98 -23.89
C ILE A 663 54.13 -4.55 -23.67
N LEU A 664 55.05 -3.65 -23.30
CA LEU A 664 54.79 -2.23 -23.13
C LEU A 664 55.74 -1.48 -24.06
N ASP A 665 55.22 -0.53 -24.83
CA ASP A 665 56.02 0.30 -25.75
C ASP A 665 55.92 1.76 -25.33
N SER A 666 57.07 2.41 -25.12
CA SER A 666 57.17 3.80 -24.67
C SER A 666 56.62 4.83 -25.64
N TYR A 667 56.43 4.46 -26.91
CA TYR A 667 55.96 5.36 -27.98
C TYR A 667 54.46 5.24 -28.23
N THR A 668 53.81 4.21 -27.68
CA THR A 668 52.39 3.96 -27.90
C THR A 668 51.55 4.27 -26.66
N TYR A 669 50.28 4.54 -26.93
CA TYR A 669 49.28 4.71 -25.90
C TYR A 669 49.03 3.37 -25.17
N PRO A 670 48.93 3.32 -23.82
CA PRO A 670 48.84 4.46 -22.90
C PRO A 670 50.18 4.87 -22.24
N ILE A 671 51.29 4.18 -22.54
CA ILE A 671 52.57 4.38 -21.85
C ILE A 671 53.22 5.71 -22.21
N ASN A 672 53.17 6.12 -23.48
CA ASN A 672 53.68 7.43 -23.89
C ASN A 672 53.02 8.58 -23.12
N SER A 673 51.71 8.47 -22.84
CA SER A 673 50.93 9.42 -22.07
C SER A 673 51.34 9.41 -20.60
N LEU A 674 51.48 8.22 -19.99
CA LEU A 674 51.96 8.09 -18.60
C LEU A 674 53.32 8.76 -18.40
N LEU A 675 54.25 8.53 -19.33
CA LEU A 675 55.58 9.12 -19.30
C LEU A 675 55.56 10.62 -19.56
N ALA A 676 54.64 11.13 -20.38
CA ALA A 676 54.51 12.56 -20.65
C ALA A 676 53.91 13.33 -19.47
N THR A 677 53.07 12.68 -18.66
CA THR A 677 52.39 13.28 -17.49
C THR A 677 53.00 12.87 -16.16
N TRP A 678 54.27 12.46 -16.14
CA TRP A 678 54.94 12.03 -14.91
C TRP A 678 55.24 13.22 -14.01
N ASN A 679 54.75 13.18 -12.77
CA ASN A 679 54.90 14.23 -11.78
C ASN A 679 54.71 13.68 -10.35
N GLU A 680 55.82 13.28 -9.73
CA GLU A 680 55.82 12.67 -8.39
C GLU A 680 55.36 13.61 -7.27
N LEU A 681 55.46 14.94 -7.47
CA LEU A 681 55.07 15.93 -6.48
C LEU A 681 53.54 16.00 -6.33
N TYR A 682 52.82 15.92 -7.44
CA TYR A 682 51.35 16.01 -7.46
C TYR A 682 50.65 14.65 -7.54
N CYS A 683 51.36 13.57 -7.90
CA CYS A 683 50.83 12.22 -8.02
C CYS A 683 51.62 11.21 -7.16
N PRO A 684 51.31 11.05 -5.85
CA PRO A 684 52.06 10.16 -4.95
C PRO A 684 52.10 8.68 -5.35
N TRP A 685 51.12 8.21 -6.13
CA TRP A 685 51.11 6.85 -6.68
C TRP A 685 52.20 6.64 -7.74
N GLN A 686 52.64 7.68 -8.46
CA GLN A 686 53.74 7.59 -9.43
C GLN A 686 55.08 7.40 -8.71
N LEU A 687 55.32 8.15 -7.63
CA LEU A 687 56.47 7.94 -6.75
C LEU A 687 56.51 6.50 -6.23
N SER A 688 55.37 6.02 -5.71
CA SER A 688 55.24 4.65 -5.22
C SER A 688 55.53 3.62 -6.33
N LEU A 689 55.05 3.86 -7.55
CA LEU A 689 55.31 2.97 -8.70
C LEU A 689 56.80 2.92 -9.03
N ARG A 690 57.48 4.07 -9.13
CA ARG A 690 58.92 4.11 -9.42
C ARG A 690 59.73 3.34 -8.37
N LEU A 691 59.48 3.58 -7.08
CA LEU A 691 60.19 2.91 -5.99
C LEU A 691 60.01 1.38 -6.05
N GLN A 692 58.81 0.91 -6.39
CA GLN A 692 58.56 -0.53 -6.54
C GLN A 692 59.24 -1.12 -7.78
N LEU A 693 59.31 -0.38 -8.89
CA LEU A 693 60.04 -0.79 -10.10
C LEU A 693 61.56 -0.85 -9.85
N GLU A 694 62.12 0.08 -9.08
CA GLU A 694 63.52 0.07 -8.65
C GLU A 694 63.83 -1.17 -7.83
N SER A 695 62.95 -1.52 -6.88
CA SER A 695 63.07 -2.75 -6.08
C SER A 695 63.00 -4.02 -6.94
N ASN A 696 62.28 -3.99 -8.07
CA ASN A 696 62.10 -5.12 -8.98
C ASN A 696 62.95 -5.04 -10.27
N VAL A 697 63.99 -4.18 -10.32
CA VAL A 697 64.74 -3.88 -11.55
C VAL A 697 65.31 -5.13 -12.25
N ALA A 698 65.70 -6.14 -11.46
CA ALA A 698 66.23 -7.41 -11.97
C ALA A 698 65.21 -8.17 -12.84
N ARG A 699 63.92 -8.04 -12.55
CA ARG A 699 62.81 -8.71 -13.26
C ARG A 699 62.35 -7.93 -14.50
N LEU A 700 62.77 -6.68 -14.66
CA LEU A 700 62.36 -5.85 -15.80
C LEU A 700 63.12 -6.24 -17.07
N THR A 701 62.40 -6.28 -18.19
CA THR A 701 62.97 -6.41 -19.53
C THR A 701 63.78 -5.15 -19.88
N GLN A 702 64.67 -5.24 -20.87
CA GLN A 702 65.54 -4.13 -21.25
C GLN A 702 64.74 -2.87 -21.65
N GLU A 703 63.62 -3.04 -22.34
CA GLU A 703 62.74 -1.93 -22.74
C GLU A 703 62.09 -1.26 -21.52
N LYS A 704 61.56 -2.05 -20.59
CA LYS A 704 60.94 -1.54 -19.36
C LYS A 704 61.97 -0.88 -18.42
N ARG A 705 63.24 -1.32 -18.43
CA ARG A 705 64.34 -0.62 -17.75
C ARG A 705 64.60 0.77 -18.35
N ARG A 706 64.50 0.92 -19.67
CA ARG A 706 64.62 2.25 -20.32
C ARG A 706 63.48 3.17 -19.90
N MET A 707 62.25 2.66 -19.78
CA MET A 707 61.11 3.43 -19.26
C MET A 707 61.35 3.90 -17.82
N LEU A 708 61.85 3.02 -16.94
CA LEU A 708 62.22 3.39 -15.57
C LEU A 708 63.28 4.51 -15.53
N GLN A 709 64.29 4.43 -16.40
CA GLN A 709 65.29 5.48 -16.53
C GLN A 709 64.69 6.81 -17.03
N GLN A 710 63.68 6.77 -17.89
CA GLN A 710 62.96 7.98 -18.33
C GLN A 710 62.17 8.60 -17.18
N MET A 711 61.46 7.79 -16.38
CA MET A 711 60.75 8.26 -15.18
C MET A 711 61.71 8.96 -14.21
N GLN A 712 62.85 8.35 -13.90
CA GLN A 712 63.88 8.92 -13.02
C GLN A 712 64.46 10.25 -13.50
N ARG A 713 64.53 10.47 -14.82
CA ARG A 713 65.05 11.73 -15.39
C ARG A 713 64.08 12.89 -15.22
N GLN A 714 62.78 12.64 -15.12
CA GLN A 714 61.76 13.67 -14.97
C GLN A 714 61.56 14.13 -13.51
N VAL A 715 62.21 13.46 -12.55
CA VAL A 715 62.22 13.82 -11.12
C VAL A 715 63.29 14.88 -10.81
N LYS A 716 64.30 15.00 -11.67
CA LYS A 716 65.36 16.01 -11.60
C LYS A 716 64.94 17.26 -12.34
#